data_AF-A0A6G0TSY3-F1
#
_entry.id   AF-A0A6G0TSY3-F1
#
_cell.length_a   1.000
_cell.length_b   1.000
_cell.length_c   1.000
_cell.angle_alpha   90.00
_cell.angle_beta   90.00
_cell.angle_gamma   90.00
#
_symmetry.space_group_name_H-M   'P 1'
#
loop_
_entity.id
_entity.type
_entity.pdbx_description
1 polymer ?
#
loop_
_entity_poly.entity_id
_entity_poly.type
_entity_poly.pdbx_seq_one_letter_code
_entity_poly.pdbx_strand_id
1 'polypeptide(L)'
;MMIKLLSFSLFVTTVLAAQKTDYKFLGCFLGENLLTLGEESRVLTPVTPQSCSDFCSEKQYTFFILKQDTCHCSKNYISRLMRQLDYECSIKCSGDGSASCGGPPNLVSSYITDSSKASNFMGHGGYPIPIYLGCYAETPNDDENRLLKGPAGPINYNTPQKCSEKCFNMGFLFFGVTYGSECWCGNQRPAKSSKVEDINCDSPCSGDSKQFCGGGWKMGIYSTGITDYVPKKYLGCFDDDGKKTKGKYLSFPMDINNSPKRCMNLCNTHRFKYAAVKGNICECKNYEPNFNLKRSSSDCNTLCTENPSEYCGGSTTFSIYKTLYSDSLAKVSVNPIGCFTNSKRHPVLNGWKITHSRLTPKYCVYSCHTRRYPYAALISSRECLCSSTKPSNEAKTGDDLCTTPCSGSSQHTCGGNNAINVYSTGLEWKTDIIGNNYLGCYEESQNNRIFNGYSRSYSVNTPEFCSNLCYKFGYTYSGVTYKSECFCGSRSPNEPAFARVEDKQCNTKCSGDANQFCGGGWRMGVFSTGLIDFKVEGRLLGCFVMQENTLNNIKFELLNTNMPSKCSAICNNGGYPFAGVLGVNCYCGNRAPESEQKVLESECDTPCVADSSKTCGGEDRIQIYDLIKVVHTINSNETIDLVDEFNTLNLESIWSHDIYIAQEPDYEFVIYNNSEKNSFIKNGELVIKPTILSDNFVKNGCLVLKGCTKYDGSSGCSMNASSYNIIPPIVSSRLITKNHRSFLYGNLEVIAKFPTGDWIVPEIALISTNNEQNKLVLGTSFGNKDLKCNSIDESISVLKYGLKIDEQYHSKPIMMKSTSARPWSDDYHTFELSWSNYNIVFKIDGESHQLDTSNLPLDLIFDSDYYISIGVSVGGMTNFPDGCLSNGRSKPWKNFDTKALLNFWKDRYNWISTWNDEKSSLKKCQMINSINSNETD
;
A
#
# COMPACT_ATOMS: atom_id res chain seq x y z
N MET A 1 6.46 -40.40 67.27
CA MET A 1 5.40 -41.08 68.05
C MET A 1 4.76 -40.02 68.95
N MET A 2 3.49 -39.74 68.67
CA MET A 2 2.48 -38.88 69.33
C MET A 2 2.87 -37.91 70.46
N ILE A 3 2.38 -36.67 70.38
CA ILE A 3 1.46 -36.04 71.37
C ILE A 3 0.93 -34.66 70.88
N LYS A 4 -0.41 -34.61 70.76
CA LYS A 4 -1.43 -33.54 70.95
C LYS A 4 -1.12 -32.01 70.92
N LEU A 5 -2.02 -31.33 70.17
CA LEU A 5 -2.83 -30.12 70.48
C LEU A 5 -2.15 -28.74 70.63
N LEU A 6 -2.32 -27.86 69.63
CA LEU A 6 -3.27 -26.71 69.60
C LEU A 6 -3.02 -25.77 68.40
N SER A 7 -4.11 -25.47 67.69
CA SER A 7 -4.44 -24.34 66.81
C SER A 7 -3.38 -23.29 66.39
N PHE A 8 -3.27 -23.02 65.08
CA PHE A 8 -3.55 -21.69 64.46
C PHE A 8 -3.50 -21.74 62.90
N SER A 9 -4.56 -21.20 62.28
CA SER A 9 -4.74 -20.68 60.90
C SER A 9 -4.13 -21.38 59.68
N LEU A 10 -5.00 -21.91 58.79
CA LEU A 10 -4.73 -21.94 57.34
C LEU A 10 -5.94 -21.40 56.56
N PHE A 11 -5.70 -20.35 55.78
CA PHE A 11 -6.57 -19.88 54.71
C PHE A 11 -6.82 -21.01 53.72
N VAL A 12 -8.08 -21.43 53.55
CA VAL A 12 -8.49 -22.22 52.38
C VAL A 12 -8.80 -21.23 51.27
N THR A 13 -7.83 -21.03 50.37
CA THR A 13 -8.08 -20.43 49.07
C THR A 13 -8.98 -21.39 48.28
N THR A 14 -10.24 -21.01 48.09
CA THR A 14 -11.11 -21.62 47.07
C THR A 14 -10.52 -21.32 45.70
N VAL A 15 -9.84 -22.31 45.10
CA VAL A 15 -9.56 -22.31 43.67
C VAL A 15 -10.90 -22.48 42.97
N LEU A 16 -11.42 -21.38 42.41
CA LEU A 16 -12.46 -21.43 41.38
C LEU A 16 -11.89 -22.23 40.20
N ALA A 17 -12.22 -23.53 40.13
CA ALA A 17 -12.07 -24.29 38.92
C ALA A 17 -12.94 -23.61 37.86
N ALA A 18 -12.31 -22.98 36.86
CA ALA A 18 -13.02 -22.47 35.70
C ALA A 18 -13.77 -23.64 35.04
N GLN A 19 -15.10 -23.61 35.13
CA GLN A 19 -15.98 -24.55 34.45
C GLN A 19 -15.62 -24.54 32.96
N LYS A 20 -15.20 -25.69 32.43
CA LYS A 20 -14.84 -25.85 31.04
C LYS A 20 -16.14 -25.73 30.23
N THR A 21 -16.31 -24.64 29.50
CA THR A 21 -17.50 -24.45 28.64
C THR A 21 -17.41 -25.39 27.44
N ASP A 22 -18.45 -26.19 27.22
CA ASP A 22 -18.49 -27.14 26.11
C ASP A 22 -18.71 -26.45 24.76
N TYR A 23 -19.21 -25.21 24.75
CA TYR A 23 -19.41 -24.43 23.52
C TYR A 23 -18.29 -23.41 23.25
N LYS A 24 -18.23 -22.91 22.02
CA LYS A 24 -17.38 -21.77 21.65
C LYS A 24 -18.08 -20.83 20.68
N PHE A 25 -18.01 -19.52 20.96
CA PHE A 25 -18.52 -18.47 20.08
C PHE A 25 -17.72 -18.39 18.79
N LEU A 26 -18.42 -18.43 17.66
CA LEU A 26 -17.84 -18.41 16.31
C LEU A 26 -17.94 -17.01 15.66
N GLY A 27 -18.87 -16.18 16.12
CA GLY A 27 -19.01 -14.78 15.68
C GLY A 27 -20.46 -14.34 15.51
N CYS A 28 -20.62 -13.07 15.12
CA CYS A 28 -21.90 -12.48 14.71
C CYS A 28 -22.14 -12.64 13.20
N PHE A 29 -23.37 -12.86 12.75
CA PHE A 29 -23.69 -13.13 11.34
C PHE A 29 -25.01 -12.49 10.90
N LEU A 30 -25.14 -12.14 9.61
CA LEU A 30 -26.40 -11.67 9.02
C LEU A 30 -27.43 -12.80 8.88
N GLY A 31 -28.61 -12.61 9.48
CA GLY A 31 -29.67 -13.62 9.60
C GLY A 31 -30.54 -13.82 8.36
N GLU A 32 -30.44 -12.98 7.33
CA GLU A 32 -31.36 -12.96 6.17
C GLU A 32 -31.44 -14.29 5.41
N ASN A 33 -30.44 -15.19 5.54
CA ASN A 33 -30.42 -16.50 4.91
C ASN A 33 -30.05 -17.67 5.85
N LEU A 34 -29.94 -17.41 7.17
CA LEU A 34 -29.49 -18.40 8.15
C LEU A 34 -30.65 -19.06 8.93
N LEU A 35 -31.82 -18.45 8.92
CA LEU A 35 -32.97 -18.92 9.72
C LEU A 35 -33.79 -20.02 9.03
N THR A 36 -33.59 -20.22 7.73
CA THR A 36 -34.09 -21.38 6.98
C THR A 36 -33.17 -22.61 7.09
N LEU A 37 -32.03 -22.51 7.78
CA LEU A 37 -30.99 -23.55 7.89
C LEU A 37 -30.99 -24.30 9.23
N GLY A 38 -31.98 -24.08 10.09
CA GLY A 38 -32.19 -24.93 11.26
C GLY A 38 -32.85 -26.23 10.82
N GLU A 39 -32.09 -27.34 10.82
CA GLU A 39 -32.71 -28.68 10.71
C GLU A 39 -33.69 -28.91 11.86
N GLU A 40 -33.40 -28.30 13.03
CA GLU A 40 -34.25 -28.30 14.21
C GLU A 40 -34.12 -26.95 14.95
N SER A 41 -35.22 -26.42 15.51
CA SER A 41 -35.20 -25.17 16.27
C SER A 41 -36.15 -25.20 17.45
N ARG A 42 -35.81 -24.46 18.51
CA ARG A 42 -36.57 -24.41 19.76
C ARG A 42 -36.43 -23.05 20.43
N VAL A 43 -37.54 -22.51 20.92
CA VAL A 43 -37.51 -21.35 21.83
C VAL A 43 -37.08 -21.85 23.20
N LEU A 44 -36.04 -21.24 23.77
CA LEU A 44 -35.51 -21.55 25.09
C LEU A 44 -35.72 -20.34 26.01
N THR A 45 -36.32 -20.56 27.17
CA THR A 45 -36.56 -19.50 28.16
C THR A 45 -36.16 -19.99 29.56
N PRO A 46 -35.10 -19.45 30.18
CA PRO A 46 -34.16 -18.47 29.62
C PRO A 46 -33.18 -19.11 28.61
N VAL A 47 -32.77 -18.38 27.58
CA VAL A 47 -31.77 -18.88 26.62
C VAL A 47 -30.35 -18.62 27.14
N THR A 48 -29.51 -19.65 27.10
CA THR A 48 -28.05 -19.55 27.25
C THR A 48 -27.36 -20.33 26.12
N PRO A 49 -26.13 -19.97 25.73
CA PRO A 49 -25.39 -20.79 24.78
C PRO A 49 -25.20 -22.23 25.26
N GLN A 50 -25.03 -22.45 26.56
CA GLN A 50 -24.94 -23.81 27.12
C GLN A 50 -26.26 -24.58 26.91
N SER A 51 -27.41 -23.98 27.24
CA SER A 51 -28.72 -24.65 27.08
C SER A 51 -29.01 -25.03 25.63
N CYS A 52 -28.58 -24.19 24.68
CA CYS A 52 -28.71 -24.48 23.26
C CYS A 52 -27.67 -25.51 22.80
N SER A 53 -26.45 -25.47 23.36
CA SER A 53 -25.42 -26.48 23.13
C SER A 53 -25.88 -27.88 23.56
N ASP A 54 -26.50 -28.00 24.73
CA ASP A 54 -27.01 -29.25 25.26
C ASP A 54 -28.12 -29.80 24.35
N PHE A 55 -29.10 -28.96 23.99
CA PHE A 55 -30.19 -29.32 23.07
C PHE A 55 -29.68 -29.80 21.71
N CYS A 56 -28.73 -29.08 21.12
CA CYS A 56 -28.18 -29.42 19.82
C CYS A 56 -27.28 -30.66 19.88
N SER A 57 -26.43 -30.79 20.90
CA SER A 57 -25.51 -31.93 21.02
C SER A 57 -26.22 -33.25 21.31
N GLU A 58 -27.32 -33.26 22.07
CA GLU A 58 -28.17 -34.45 22.30
C GLU A 58 -28.67 -35.06 20.98
N LYS A 59 -28.95 -34.19 20.00
CA LYS A 59 -29.41 -34.55 18.65
C LYS A 59 -28.28 -34.71 17.64
N GLN A 60 -27.03 -34.75 18.11
CA GLN A 60 -25.81 -34.85 17.29
C GLN A 60 -25.60 -33.69 16.31
N TYR A 61 -26.05 -32.48 16.69
CA TYR A 61 -25.73 -31.25 15.98
C TYR A 61 -24.40 -30.66 16.46
N THR A 62 -23.62 -30.16 15.51
CA THR A 62 -22.27 -29.63 15.74
C THR A 62 -22.29 -28.12 16.01
N PHE A 63 -23.24 -27.39 15.42
CA PHE A 63 -23.32 -25.95 15.46
C PHE A 63 -24.70 -25.50 15.91
N PHE A 64 -24.78 -24.28 16.41
CA PHE A 64 -26.04 -23.63 16.66
C PHE A 64 -25.96 -22.12 16.47
N ILE A 65 -27.11 -21.50 16.22
CA ILE A 65 -27.27 -20.05 16.20
C ILE A 65 -28.32 -19.63 17.21
N LEU A 66 -28.08 -18.47 17.81
CA LEU A 66 -29.00 -17.79 18.71
C LEU A 66 -29.51 -16.52 18.05
N LYS A 67 -30.84 -16.40 17.97
CA LYS A 67 -31.54 -15.17 17.59
C LYS A 67 -32.58 -14.86 18.65
N GLN A 68 -32.28 -13.87 19.49
CA GLN A 68 -33.05 -13.58 20.70
C GLN A 68 -33.18 -14.86 21.54
N ASP A 69 -34.40 -15.29 21.85
CA ASP A 69 -34.67 -16.49 22.67
C ASP A 69 -34.76 -17.79 21.85
N THR A 70 -34.51 -17.75 20.54
CA THR A 70 -34.60 -18.93 19.68
C THR A 70 -33.22 -19.54 19.42
N CYS A 71 -33.12 -20.84 19.71
CA CYS A 71 -31.99 -21.70 19.41
C CYS A 71 -32.27 -22.49 18.12
N HIS A 72 -31.37 -22.43 17.15
CA HIS A 72 -31.44 -23.24 15.93
C HIS A 72 -30.20 -24.11 15.81
N CYS A 73 -30.39 -25.42 15.65
CA CYS A 73 -29.31 -26.39 15.53
C CYS A 73 -28.96 -26.68 14.07
N SER A 74 -27.68 -26.93 13.80
CA SER A 74 -27.20 -27.33 12.49
C SER A 74 -26.01 -28.26 12.59
N LYS A 75 -25.91 -29.26 11.70
CA LYS A 75 -24.73 -30.13 11.62
C LYS A 75 -23.55 -29.43 10.95
N ASN A 76 -23.80 -28.26 10.37
CA ASN A 76 -22.97 -27.72 9.32
C ASN A 76 -22.50 -26.28 9.62
N TYR A 77 -21.34 -25.96 9.07
CA TYR A 77 -20.61 -24.72 9.34
C TYR A 77 -21.18 -23.53 8.56
N ILE A 78 -21.27 -22.36 9.23
CA ILE A 78 -21.76 -21.10 8.63
C ILE A 78 -20.61 -20.34 7.96
N SER A 79 -20.81 -19.96 6.70
CA SER A 79 -19.83 -19.21 5.90
C SER A 79 -19.39 -17.90 6.57
N ARG A 80 -18.08 -17.64 6.52
CA ARG A 80 -17.49 -16.37 7.00
C ARG A 80 -17.85 -15.16 6.15
N LEU A 81 -18.32 -15.34 4.90
CA LEU A 81 -18.75 -14.24 4.03
C LEU A 81 -19.91 -13.43 4.65
N MET A 82 -20.69 -14.03 5.55
CA MET A 82 -21.79 -13.36 6.24
C MET A 82 -21.44 -12.89 7.65
N ARG A 83 -20.20 -13.15 8.12
CA ARG A 83 -19.75 -12.74 9.45
C ARG A 83 -19.74 -11.22 9.54
N GLN A 84 -20.42 -10.71 10.55
CA GLN A 84 -20.40 -9.34 11.01
C GLN A 84 -19.42 -9.16 12.15
N LEU A 85 -19.23 -7.92 12.58
CA LEU A 85 -18.40 -7.64 13.74
C LEU A 85 -19.10 -8.20 14.99
N ASP A 86 -18.34 -8.90 15.82
CA ASP A 86 -18.90 -9.64 16.96
C ASP A 86 -19.73 -8.75 17.90
N TYR A 87 -19.37 -7.47 18.04
CA TYR A 87 -20.08 -6.50 18.86
C TYR A 87 -21.45 -6.06 18.30
N GLU A 88 -21.71 -6.28 17.00
CA GLU A 88 -23.00 -5.92 16.39
C GLU A 88 -24.12 -6.83 16.87
N CYS A 89 -23.78 -8.07 17.27
CA CYS A 89 -24.69 -8.94 18.00
C CYS A 89 -24.79 -8.47 19.46
N SER A 90 -25.39 -7.30 19.61
CA SER A 90 -25.49 -6.53 20.84
C SER A 90 -26.59 -7.02 21.79
N ILE A 91 -27.49 -7.89 21.34
CA ILE A 91 -28.54 -8.48 22.18
C ILE A 91 -27.89 -9.53 23.07
N LYS A 92 -28.09 -9.40 24.39
CA LYS A 92 -27.62 -10.35 25.39
C LYS A 92 -28.61 -11.49 25.58
N CYS A 93 -28.11 -12.67 25.91
CA CYS A 93 -28.95 -13.84 26.15
C CYS A 93 -29.73 -13.69 27.47
N SER A 94 -31.00 -14.10 27.49
CA SER A 94 -31.88 -13.90 28.66
C SER A 94 -31.43 -14.68 29.90
N GLY A 95 -30.68 -15.77 29.75
CA GLY A 95 -30.09 -16.54 30.86
C GLY A 95 -28.58 -16.35 31.05
N ASP A 96 -27.92 -15.58 30.19
CA ASP A 96 -26.48 -15.32 30.25
C ASP A 96 -26.17 -13.94 29.66
N GLY A 97 -26.04 -12.94 30.55
CA GLY A 97 -25.76 -11.55 30.17
C GLY A 97 -24.37 -11.32 29.58
N SER A 98 -23.45 -12.28 29.71
CA SER A 98 -22.12 -12.21 29.09
C SER A 98 -22.16 -12.61 27.62
N ALA A 99 -23.02 -13.59 27.28
CA ALA A 99 -23.18 -14.12 25.95
C ALA A 99 -24.06 -13.26 25.04
N SER A 100 -23.87 -13.47 23.73
CA SER A 100 -24.59 -12.75 22.69
C SER A 100 -25.64 -13.64 22.03
N CYS A 101 -26.85 -13.12 21.85
CA CYS A 101 -28.02 -13.78 21.26
C CYS A 101 -28.56 -12.98 20.06
N GLY A 102 -27.67 -12.53 19.17
CA GLY A 102 -28.02 -11.79 17.96
C GLY A 102 -27.99 -10.26 18.10
N GLY A 103 -28.56 -9.55 17.12
CA GLY A 103 -28.53 -8.09 17.04
C GLY A 103 -29.49 -7.51 16.00
N PRO A 104 -29.86 -6.22 16.09
CA PRO A 104 -30.76 -5.57 15.14
C PRO A 104 -30.05 -5.13 13.84
N PRO A 105 -30.75 -5.03 12.68
CA PRO A 105 -32.14 -5.47 12.48
C PRO A 105 -32.28 -6.97 12.21
N ASN A 106 -31.22 -7.67 11.80
CA ASN A 106 -31.29 -9.12 11.51
C ASN A 106 -29.93 -9.80 11.66
N LEU A 107 -29.39 -9.85 12.88
CA LEU A 107 -28.12 -10.52 13.20
C LEU A 107 -28.33 -11.71 14.14
N VAL A 108 -27.52 -12.75 13.98
CA VAL A 108 -27.53 -13.99 14.77
C VAL A 108 -26.14 -14.29 15.31
N SER A 109 -26.10 -14.87 16.51
CA SER A 109 -24.85 -15.27 17.17
C SER A 109 -24.61 -16.76 16.96
N SER A 110 -23.48 -17.13 16.34
CA SER A 110 -23.16 -18.53 16.06
C SER A 110 -22.18 -19.10 17.07
N TYR A 111 -22.39 -20.37 17.40
CA TYR A 111 -21.59 -21.13 18.33
C TYR A 111 -21.37 -22.56 17.81
N ILE A 112 -20.38 -23.23 18.37
CA ILE A 112 -20.17 -24.67 18.23
C ILE A 112 -20.52 -25.39 19.54
N THR A 113 -21.07 -26.61 19.45
CA THR A 113 -21.47 -27.44 20.60
C THR A 113 -20.30 -28.12 21.32
N ASP A 114 -19.11 -28.17 20.72
CA ASP A 114 -17.90 -28.77 21.30
C ASP A 114 -16.65 -27.92 20.99
N SER A 115 -16.12 -27.26 22.02
CA SER A 115 -14.97 -26.36 21.94
C SER A 115 -13.67 -27.05 21.51
N SER A 116 -13.54 -28.37 21.74
CA SER A 116 -12.36 -29.17 21.37
C SER A 116 -12.29 -29.49 19.88
N LYS A 117 -13.43 -29.52 19.19
CA LYS A 117 -13.49 -29.77 17.75
C LYS A 117 -13.24 -28.51 16.92
N ALA A 118 -13.32 -27.32 17.51
CA ALA A 118 -13.25 -26.02 16.83
C ALA A 118 -11.97 -25.76 16.00
N SER A 119 -10.88 -26.52 16.22
CA SER A 119 -9.63 -26.42 15.46
C SER A 119 -9.53 -27.36 14.25
N ASN A 120 -10.44 -28.34 14.09
CA ASN A 120 -10.28 -29.48 13.16
C ASN A 120 -11.38 -29.64 12.07
N PHE A 121 -12.37 -28.77 11.95
CA PHE A 121 -13.53 -29.02 11.07
C PHE A 121 -13.30 -28.97 9.56
N MET A 122 -12.19 -28.40 9.13
CA MET A 122 -11.78 -28.41 7.72
C MET A 122 -10.66 -29.44 7.49
N GLY A 123 -10.65 -30.52 8.27
CA GLY A 123 -9.83 -31.71 8.06
C GLY A 123 -10.56 -32.74 7.21
N HIS A 124 -9.89 -33.23 6.15
CA HIS A 124 -10.27 -34.30 5.23
C HIS A 124 -11.77 -34.67 5.12
N GLY A 125 -12.48 -34.02 4.20
CA GLY A 125 -13.77 -34.46 3.68
C GLY A 125 -15.01 -33.69 4.14
N GLY A 126 -14.89 -32.70 5.04
CA GLY A 126 -16.00 -31.82 5.42
C GLY A 126 -16.15 -30.63 4.48
N TYR A 127 -17.37 -30.38 3.99
CA TYR A 127 -17.72 -29.23 3.15
C TYR A 127 -18.65 -28.26 3.91
N PRO A 128 -18.54 -26.93 3.73
CA PRO A 128 -19.48 -25.97 4.31
C PRO A 128 -20.90 -26.22 3.80
N ILE A 129 -21.92 -25.90 4.63
CA ILE A 129 -23.28 -25.82 4.09
C ILE A 129 -23.31 -24.71 3.05
N PRO A 130 -23.92 -24.96 1.89
CA PRO A 130 -24.19 -23.90 0.94
C PRO A 130 -25.24 -22.93 1.49
N ILE A 131 -24.91 -21.65 1.51
CA ILE A 131 -25.87 -20.62 1.95
C ILE A 131 -26.66 -20.14 0.75
N TYR A 132 -27.97 -20.33 0.76
CA TYR A 132 -28.86 -19.79 -0.27
C TYR A 132 -28.87 -18.26 -0.22
N LEU A 133 -28.61 -17.61 -1.36
CA LEU A 133 -28.58 -16.15 -1.48
C LEU A 133 -29.86 -15.60 -2.13
N GLY A 134 -30.67 -16.47 -2.73
CA GLY A 134 -31.94 -16.17 -3.37
C GLY A 134 -32.06 -16.76 -4.76
N CYS A 135 -33.25 -16.59 -5.34
CA CYS A 135 -33.53 -16.94 -6.73
C CYS A 135 -33.20 -15.78 -7.68
N TYR A 136 -32.53 -16.08 -8.79
CA TYR A 136 -32.11 -15.09 -9.77
C TYR A 136 -32.57 -15.46 -11.17
N ALA A 137 -33.05 -14.48 -11.92
CA ALA A 137 -33.47 -14.64 -13.29
C ALA A 137 -32.29 -14.54 -14.27
N GLU A 138 -32.28 -15.47 -15.23
CA GLU A 138 -31.44 -15.44 -16.42
C GLU A 138 -32.26 -14.96 -17.62
N THR A 139 -31.57 -14.41 -18.61
CA THR A 139 -32.21 -14.05 -19.89
C THR A 139 -32.35 -15.31 -20.73
N PRO A 140 -33.56 -15.68 -21.19
CA PRO A 140 -33.76 -16.85 -22.02
C PRO A 140 -32.91 -16.81 -23.29
N ASN A 141 -32.23 -17.93 -23.59
CA ASN A 141 -31.37 -18.15 -24.75
C ASN A 141 -30.11 -17.26 -24.82
N ASP A 142 -29.67 -16.68 -23.70
CA ASP A 142 -28.42 -15.91 -23.62
C ASP A 142 -27.35 -16.71 -22.84
N ASP A 143 -26.94 -17.84 -23.41
CA ASP A 143 -25.94 -18.74 -22.80
C ASP A 143 -24.56 -18.06 -22.64
N GLU A 144 -24.31 -16.99 -23.37
CA GLU A 144 -23.12 -16.15 -23.21
C GLU A 144 -23.19 -15.22 -22.01
N ASN A 145 -24.39 -14.94 -21.45
CA ASN A 145 -24.63 -14.08 -20.29
C ASN A 145 -25.28 -14.81 -19.10
N ARG A 146 -25.03 -16.12 -18.94
CA ARG A 146 -25.31 -16.85 -17.69
C ARG A 146 -24.78 -16.11 -16.46
N LEU A 147 -25.48 -16.20 -15.35
CA LEU A 147 -25.16 -15.44 -14.13
C LEU A 147 -23.82 -15.84 -13.49
N LEU A 148 -23.44 -17.12 -13.59
CA LEU A 148 -22.17 -17.65 -13.10
C LEU A 148 -21.35 -18.19 -14.28
N LYS A 149 -20.07 -17.80 -14.36
CA LYS A 149 -19.19 -17.98 -15.53
C LYS A 149 -18.15 -19.10 -15.42
N GLY A 150 -18.11 -19.80 -14.29
CA GLY A 150 -17.18 -20.92 -14.08
C GLY A 150 -17.65 -22.22 -14.75
N PRO A 151 -16.90 -23.34 -14.55
CA PRO A 151 -17.27 -24.67 -15.02
C PRO A 151 -18.72 -25.02 -14.67
N ALA A 152 -19.40 -25.63 -15.63
CA ALA A 152 -20.84 -25.78 -15.59
C ALA A 152 -21.35 -26.99 -16.36
N GLY A 153 -22.53 -27.47 -15.96
CA GLY A 153 -23.28 -28.46 -16.70
C GLY A 153 -24.14 -29.36 -15.80
N PRO A 154 -24.87 -30.31 -16.42
CA PRO A 154 -25.62 -31.32 -15.68
C PRO A 154 -24.67 -32.16 -14.83
N ILE A 155 -25.07 -32.44 -13.59
CA ILE A 155 -24.40 -33.41 -12.73
C ILE A 155 -25.38 -34.49 -12.28
N ASN A 156 -24.89 -35.74 -12.22
CA ASN A 156 -25.70 -36.89 -11.80
C ASN A 156 -26.18 -36.68 -10.36
N TYR A 157 -27.48 -36.86 -10.11
CA TYR A 157 -28.09 -36.72 -8.78
C TYR A 157 -27.75 -35.36 -8.13
N ASN A 158 -28.09 -34.27 -8.81
CA ASN A 158 -27.77 -32.92 -8.38
C ASN A 158 -28.51 -32.56 -7.08
N THR A 159 -27.83 -31.90 -6.17
CA THR A 159 -28.37 -31.23 -4.98
C THR A 159 -27.54 -29.97 -4.73
N PRO A 160 -28.06 -28.95 -4.02
CA PRO A 160 -27.27 -27.79 -3.63
C PRO A 160 -25.97 -28.18 -2.92
N GLN A 161 -26.03 -29.17 -2.02
CA GLN A 161 -24.83 -29.69 -1.34
C GLN A 161 -23.83 -30.25 -2.35
N LYS A 162 -24.23 -31.16 -3.23
CA LYS A 162 -23.32 -31.78 -4.20
C LYS A 162 -22.69 -30.77 -5.16
N CYS A 163 -23.46 -29.77 -5.58
CA CYS A 163 -22.94 -28.68 -6.40
C CYS A 163 -21.94 -27.81 -5.61
N SER A 164 -22.24 -27.52 -4.34
CA SER A 164 -21.32 -26.84 -3.42
C SER A 164 -19.97 -27.54 -3.34
N GLU A 165 -19.95 -28.86 -3.13
CA GLU A 165 -18.71 -29.65 -3.01
C GLU A 165 -17.86 -29.56 -4.27
N LYS A 166 -18.50 -29.67 -5.44
CA LYS A 166 -17.83 -29.52 -6.74
C LYS A 166 -17.18 -28.14 -6.87
N CYS A 167 -17.95 -27.07 -6.65
CA CYS A 167 -17.45 -25.71 -6.80
C CYS A 167 -16.45 -25.32 -5.69
N PHE A 168 -16.63 -25.85 -4.48
CA PHE A 168 -15.72 -25.66 -3.35
C PHE A 168 -14.36 -26.27 -3.65
N ASN A 169 -14.28 -27.52 -4.12
CA ASN A 169 -13.00 -28.16 -4.47
C ASN A 169 -12.22 -27.40 -5.56
N MET A 170 -12.93 -26.67 -6.42
CA MET A 170 -12.34 -25.82 -7.45
C MET A 170 -11.98 -24.40 -6.95
N GLY A 171 -12.32 -24.06 -5.71
CA GLY A 171 -12.01 -22.77 -5.10
C GLY A 171 -12.96 -21.62 -5.46
N PHE A 172 -14.16 -21.91 -6.00
CA PHE A 172 -15.15 -20.89 -6.34
C PHE A 172 -15.87 -20.34 -5.13
N LEU A 173 -16.23 -19.05 -5.16
CA LEU A 173 -16.93 -18.36 -4.06
C LEU A 173 -18.45 -18.63 -4.04
N PHE A 174 -19.02 -18.85 -5.22
CA PHE A 174 -20.44 -19.03 -5.44
C PHE A 174 -20.70 -20.22 -6.35
N PHE A 175 -21.91 -20.74 -6.25
CA PHE A 175 -22.43 -21.69 -7.20
C PHE A 175 -23.93 -21.48 -7.38
N GLY A 176 -24.48 -22.10 -8.42
CA GLY A 176 -25.87 -22.02 -8.78
C GLY A 176 -26.40 -23.37 -9.25
N VAL A 177 -27.64 -23.65 -8.87
CA VAL A 177 -28.38 -24.82 -9.34
C VAL A 177 -29.57 -24.38 -10.17
N THR A 178 -29.80 -25.04 -11.29
CA THR A 178 -30.87 -24.71 -12.24
C THR A 178 -31.35 -25.96 -13.00
N TYR A 179 -32.54 -25.88 -13.57
CA TYR A 179 -33.19 -26.98 -14.32
C TYR A 179 -33.23 -28.33 -13.59
N GLY A 180 -33.22 -28.32 -12.24
CA GLY A 180 -33.20 -29.54 -11.42
C GLY A 180 -31.87 -30.31 -11.43
N SER A 181 -31.07 -30.23 -12.49
CA SER A 181 -29.93 -31.12 -12.74
C SER A 181 -28.60 -30.40 -12.99
N GLU A 182 -28.61 -29.10 -13.28
CA GLU A 182 -27.41 -28.36 -13.60
C GLU A 182 -26.75 -27.72 -12.38
N CYS A 183 -25.42 -27.66 -12.44
CA CYS A 183 -24.56 -27.03 -11.45
C CYS A 183 -23.60 -26.08 -12.16
N TRP A 184 -23.57 -24.83 -11.71
CA TRP A 184 -22.76 -23.74 -12.26
C TRP A 184 -21.90 -23.14 -11.15
N CYS A 185 -20.60 -22.96 -11.37
CA CYS A 185 -19.71 -22.31 -10.40
C CYS A 185 -19.39 -20.86 -10.80
N GLY A 186 -19.02 -20.00 -9.86
CA GLY A 186 -18.57 -18.65 -10.20
C GLY A 186 -17.94 -17.89 -9.04
N ASN A 187 -17.21 -16.83 -9.36
CA ASN A 187 -16.58 -15.95 -8.37
C ASN A 187 -17.32 -14.62 -8.20
N GLN A 188 -18.34 -14.36 -9.02
CA GLN A 188 -19.13 -13.14 -8.97
C GLN A 188 -20.52 -13.43 -8.41
N ARG A 189 -20.91 -12.66 -7.40
CA ARG A 189 -22.30 -12.69 -6.91
C ARG A 189 -23.19 -11.99 -7.94
N PRO A 190 -24.27 -12.62 -8.41
CA PRO A 190 -25.19 -11.97 -9.36
C PRO A 190 -25.78 -10.66 -8.83
N ALA A 191 -25.95 -9.69 -9.75
CA ALA A 191 -26.52 -8.39 -9.44
C ALA A 191 -27.89 -8.49 -8.76
N LYS A 192 -28.15 -7.60 -7.80
CA LYS A 192 -29.44 -7.53 -7.09
C LYS A 192 -30.63 -7.28 -8.03
N SER A 193 -30.40 -6.60 -9.15
CA SER A 193 -31.41 -6.35 -10.19
C SER A 193 -31.96 -7.62 -10.83
N SER A 194 -31.20 -8.73 -10.81
CA SER A 194 -31.62 -10.02 -11.36
C SER A 194 -32.31 -10.90 -10.32
N LYS A 195 -32.37 -10.48 -9.04
CA LYS A 195 -33.03 -11.26 -7.99
C LYS A 195 -34.55 -11.23 -8.20
N VAL A 196 -35.18 -12.39 -8.14
CA VAL A 196 -36.63 -12.58 -8.20
C VAL A 196 -37.13 -13.25 -6.93
N GLU A 197 -38.44 -13.38 -6.78
CA GLU A 197 -39.03 -14.10 -5.65
C GLU A 197 -38.60 -15.58 -5.67
N ASP A 198 -38.31 -16.12 -4.48
CA ASP A 198 -37.75 -17.47 -4.34
C ASP A 198 -38.70 -18.58 -4.83
N ILE A 199 -40.00 -18.29 -4.89
CA ILE A 199 -41.03 -19.18 -5.45
C ILE A 199 -40.77 -19.55 -6.92
N ASN A 200 -39.98 -18.77 -7.65
CA ASN A 200 -39.65 -19.04 -9.05
C ASN A 200 -38.49 -20.04 -9.22
N CYS A 201 -37.85 -20.45 -8.12
CA CYS A 201 -36.84 -21.50 -8.11
C CYS A 201 -37.45 -22.79 -7.55
N ASP A 202 -38.41 -23.34 -8.29
CA ASP A 202 -39.33 -24.43 -7.89
C ASP A 202 -39.03 -25.80 -8.54
N SER A 203 -38.00 -25.92 -9.37
CA SER A 203 -37.64 -27.17 -10.02
C SER A 203 -37.06 -28.17 -9.00
N PRO A 204 -37.65 -29.36 -8.83
CA PRO A 204 -37.11 -30.38 -7.93
C PRO A 204 -35.70 -30.81 -8.35
N CYS A 205 -34.82 -31.03 -7.37
CA CYS A 205 -33.47 -31.51 -7.64
C CYS A 205 -33.45 -32.96 -8.13
N SER A 206 -32.59 -33.28 -9.10
CA SER A 206 -32.47 -34.64 -9.66
C SER A 206 -31.89 -35.66 -8.68
N GLY A 207 -31.20 -35.21 -7.62
CA GLY A 207 -30.65 -36.07 -6.56
C GLY A 207 -31.51 -36.15 -5.29
N ASP A 208 -32.45 -35.21 -5.11
CA ASP A 208 -33.38 -35.21 -3.98
C ASP A 208 -34.62 -34.37 -4.33
N SER A 209 -35.75 -35.03 -4.63
CA SER A 209 -36.98 -34.36 -5.02
C SER A 209 -37.63 -33.51 -3.91
N LYS A 210 -37.13 -33.59 -2.67
CA LYS A 210 -37.56 -32.74 -1.56
C LYS A 210 -36.85 -31.38 -1.53
N GLN A 211 -35.84 -31.17 -2.38
CA GLN A 211 -35.08 -29.93 -2.49
C GLN A 211 -35.34 -29.27 -3.84
N PHE A 212 -35.11 -27.95 -3.92
CA PHE A 212 -35.26 -27.18 -5.14
C PHE A 212 -33.91 -26.77 -5.74
N CYS A 213 -33.79 -26.95 -7.05
CA CYS A 213 -32.59 -26.70 -7.85
C CYS A 213 -32.91 -25.75 -9.00
N GLY A 214 -33.29 -24.51 -8.63
CA GLY A 214 -33.59 -23.42 -9.56
C GLY A 214 -34.93 -23.58 -10.27
N GLY A 215 -35.04 -23.09 -11.50
CA GLY A 215 -36.26 -23.04 -12.30
C GLY A 215 -35.92 -22.85 -13.79
N GLY A 216 -36.93 -22.81 -14.67
CA GLY A 216 -36.71 -22.50 -16.08
C GLY A 216 -36.10 -21.10 -16.25
N TRP A 217 -34.83 -21.01 -16.67
CA TRP A 217 -34.03 -19.76 -16.69
C TRP A 217 -33.99 -19.04 -15.34
N LYS A 218 -34.14 -19.77 -14.23
CA LYS A 218 -33.99 -19.25 -12.87
C LYS A 218 -32.92 -20.05 -12.15
N MET A 219 -31.91 -19.36 -11.61
CA MET A 219 -30.82 -19.99 -10.90
C MET A 219 -30.99 -19.76 -9.39
N GLY A 220 -31.03 -20.84 -8.63
CA GLY A 220 -30.88 -20.76 -7.19
C GLY A 220 -29.41 -20.53 -6.87
N ILE A 221 -29.06 -19.36 -6.35
CA ILE A 221 -27.66 -18.97 -6.12
C ILE A 221 -27.28 -19.23 -4.66
N TYR A 222 -26.09 -19.79 -4.46
CA TYR A 222 -25.56 -20.15 -3.16
C TYR A 222 -24.11 -19.70 -3.01
N SER A 223 -23.68 -19.48 -1.76
CA SER A 223 -22.25 -19.36 -1.41
C SER A 223 -21.66 -20.73 -1.12
N THR A 224 -20.44 -21.00 -1.58
CA THR A 224 -19.69 -22.23 -1.26
C THR A 224 -19.11 -22.25 0.16
N GLY A 225 -19.11 -21.11 0.86
CA GLY A 225 -18.42 -20.96 2.14
C GLY A 225 -16.96 -20.51 2.05
N ILE A 226 -16.39 -20.49 0.85
CA ILE A 226 -15.05 -19.94 0.59
C ILE A 226 -15.11 -18.41 0.68
N THR A 227 -14.14 -17.81 1.34
CA THR A 227 -14.02 -16.35 1.41
C THR A 227 -13.09 -15.87 0.30
N ASP A 228 -13.40 -14.73 -0.31
CA ASP A 228 -12.48 -14.12 -1.27
C ASP A 228 -11.24 -13.62 -0.54
N TYR A 229 -10.12 -14.27 -0.78
CA TYR A 229 -8.83 -13.89 -0.22
C TYR A 229 -7.92 -13.45 -1.34
N VAL A 230 -7.28 -12.32 -1.13
CA VAL A 230 -6.38 -11.78 -2.13
C VAL A 230 -5.02 -12.49 -2.00
N PRO A 231 -4.38 -12.86 -3.12
CA PRO A 231 -3.04 -13.43 -3.13
C PRO A 231 -2.04 -12.68 -2.27
N LYS A 232 -1.39 -13.37 -1.33
CA LYS A 232 -0.24 -12.79 -0.64
C LYS A 232 1.04 -13.24 -1.33
N LYS A 233 1.87 -12.27 -1.73
CA LYS A 233 3.27 -12.35 -2.15
C LYS A 233 3.68 -13.68 -2.82
N TYR A 234 3.78 -13.66 -4.14
CA TYR A 234 4.48 -14.71 -4.89
C TYR A 234 5.91 -14.87 -4.34
N LEU A 235 6.27 -16.08 -3.92
CA LEU A 235 7.59 -16.38 -3.36
C LEU A 235 8.59 -16.81 -4.43
N GLY A 236 8.09 -17.29 -5.57
CA GLY A 236 8.89 -17.76 -6.67
C GLY A 236 8.42 -19.10 -7.22
N CYS A 237 9.21 -19.59 -8.18
CA CYS A 237 9.05 -20.88 -8.80
C CYS A 237 9.89 -21.92 -8.04
N PHE A 238 9.34 -23.09 -7.75
CA PHE A 238 10.02 -24.13 -6.97
C PHE A 238 9.79 -25.52 -7.55
N ASP A 239 10.77 -26.39 -7.47
CA ASP A 239 10.52 -27.83 -7.67
C ASP A 239 9.66 -28.40 -6.54
N ASP A 240 9.00 -29.54 -6.82
CA ASP A 240 8.30 -30.31 -5.80
C ASP A 240 9.28 -30.78 -4.71
N ASP A 241 8.97 -30.48 -3.46
CA ASP A 241 9.78 -30.86 -2.31
C ASP A 241 9.44 -32.27 -1.78
N GLY A 242 8.40 -32.91 -2.31
CA GLY A 242 8.00 -34.29 -2.01
C GLY A 242 7.48 -34.53 -0.60
N LYS A 243 7.45 -33.51 0.27
CA LYS A 243 7.07 -33.63 1.68
C LYS A 243 5.55 -33.64 1.85
N LYS A 244 4.95 -34.82 1.98
CA LYS A 244 3.50 -34.97 2.22
C LYS A 244 3.21 -35.40 3.67
N THR A 245 3.37 -34.49 4.63
CA THR A 245 3.08 -34.77 6.04
C THR A 245 1.58 -34.65 6.34
N LYS A 246 0.96 -35.73 6.83
CA LYS A 246 -0.47 -35.77 7.21
C LYS A 246 -0.81 -34.67 8.23
N GLY A 247 -1.85 -33.88 7.96
CA GLY A 247 -2.27 -32.75 8.80
C GLY A 247 -1.49 -31.44 8.56
N LYS A 248 -0.45 -31.44 7.72
CA LYS A 248 0.30 -30.24 7.31
C LYS A 248 0.36 -30.06 5.79
N TYR A 249 -0.42 -30.86 5.05
CA TYR A 249 -0.55 -30.84 3.60
C TYR A 249 -1.99 -31.15 3.18
N LEU A 250 -2.53 -30.40 2.21
CA LEU A 250 -3.76 -30.71 1.48
C LEU A 250 -3.55 -30.50 -0.02
N SER A 251 -4.27 -31.25 -0.85
CA SER A 251 -4.25 -31.10 -2.31
C SER A 251 -5.66 -31.09 -2.87
N PHE A 252 -5.92 -30.19 -3.81
CA PHE A 252 -7.22 -29.99 -4.44
C PHE A 252 -7.10 -30.02 -5.97
N PRO A 253 -7.97 -30.76 -6.67
CA PRO A 253 -8.09 -30.69 -8.13
C PRO A 253 -8.95 -29.49 -8.54
N MET A 254 -8.33 -28.51 -9.19
CA MET A 254 -8.95 -27.23 -9.56
C MET A 254 -9.65 -27.22 -10.93
N ASP A 255 -9.62 -28.37 -11.63
CA ASP A 255 -10.14 -28.56 -13.00
C ASP A 255 -9.52 -27.58 -14.04
N ILE A 256 -9.98 -27.58 -15.29
CA ILE A 256 -9.44 -26.83 -16.44
C ILE A 256 -9.51 -25.29 -16.32
N ASN A 257 -9.89 -24.73 -15.18
CA ASN A 257 -10.06 -23.29 -14.95
C ASN A 257 -9.20 -22.77 -13.78
N ASN A 258 -8.02 -23.33 -13.55
CA ASN A 258 -7.09 -22.97 -12.47
C ASN A 258 -6.73 -21.48 -12.38
N SER A 259 -6.51 -21.00 -11.14
CA SER A 259 -5.81 -19.76 -10.84
C SER A 259 -5.11 -19.84 -9.49
N PRO A 260 -4.01 -19.08 -9.28
CA PRO A 260 -3.43 -18.81 -7.99
C PRO A 260 -4.51 -18.41 -6.99
N LYS A 261 -5.35 -17.43 -7.34
CA LYS A 261 -6.40 -16.86 -6.47
C LYS A 261 -7.29 -17.95 -5.87
N ARG A 262 -7.82 -18.87 -6.68
CA ARG A 262 -8.66 -19.97 -6.19
C ARG A 262 -7.89 -20.95 -5.30
N CYS A 263 -6.63 -21.25 -5.62
CA CYS A 263 -5.80 -22.09 -4.75
C CYS A 263 -5.54 -21.44 -3.38
N MET A 264 -5.23 -20.15 -3.35
CA MET A 264 -5.06 -19.44 -2.09
C MET A 264 -6.37 -19.34 -1.33
N ASN A 265 -7.50 -19.17 -2.01
CA ASN A 265 -8.82 -19.19 -1.36
C ASN A 265 -9.05 -20.50 -0.60
N LEU A 266 -8.75 -21.63 -1.23
CA LEU A 266 -8.76 -22.94 -0.60
C LEU A 266 -7.82 -22.98 0.62
N CYS A 267 -6.53 -22.71 0.42
CA CYS A 267 -5.53 -22.81 1.49
C CYS A 267 -5.81 -21.88 2.67
N ASN A 268 -6.29 -20.67 2.42
CA ASN A 268 -6.72 -19.72 3.44
C ASN A 268 -7.95 -20.23 4.20
N THR A 269 -8.93 -20.80 3.51
CA THR A 269 -10.13 -21.35 4.17
C THR A 269 -9.73 -22.49 5.12
N HIS A 270 -8.73 -23.31 4.72
CA HIS A 270 -8.14 -24.37 5.55
C HIS A 270 -7.04 -23.89 6.53
N ARG A 271 -6.75 -22.58 6.62
CA ARG A 271 -5.71 -21.98 7.50
C ARG A 271 -4.28 -22.49 7.27
N PHE A 272 -3.95 -22.82 6.04
CA PHE A 272 -2.59 -23.17 5.65
C PHE A 272 -1.74 -21.91 5.45
N LYS A 273 -0.43 -22.01 5.69
CA LYS A 273 0.51 -20.88 5.56
C LYS A 273 0.95 -20.57 4.12
N TYR A 274 0.92 -21.57 3.24
CA TYR A 274 1.38 -21.45 1.86
C TYR A 274 0.41 -22.14 0.90
N ALA A 275 0.30 -21.60 -0.31
CA ALA A 275 -0.45 -22.16 -1.42
C ALA A 275 0.49 -22.35 -2.61
N ALA A 276 0.43 -23.49 -3.27
CA ALA A 276 1.29 -23.85 -4.40
C ALA A 276 0.43 -24.34 -5.57
N VAL A 277 0.65 -23.79 -6.77
CA VAL A 277 -0.10 -24.14 -7.97
C VAL A 277 0.81 -24.76 -9.02
N LYS A 278 0.39 -25.89 -9.59
CA LYS A 278 1.01 -26.53 -10.75
C LYS A 278 -0.07 -27.10 -11.66
N GLY A 279 -0.27 -26.50 -12.83
CA GLY A 279 -1.40 -26.81 -13.70
C GLY A 279 -2.70 -26.81 -12.88
N ASN A 280 -3.53 -27.83 -13.03
CA ASN A 280 -4.83 -27.89 -12.35
C ASN A 280 -4.76 -28.41 -10.90
N ILE A 281 -3.58 -28.42 -10.28
CA ILE A 281 -3.39 -28.88 -8.91
C ILE A 281 -3.10 -27.69 -8.00
N CYS A 282 -3.86 -27.58 -6.92
CA CYS A 282 -3.55 -26.72 -5.78
C CYS A 282 -3.03 -27.54 -4.61
N GLU A 283 -1.93 -27.11 -3.99
CA GLU A 283 -1.41 -27.68 -2.76
C GLU A 283 -1.34 -26.63 -1.65
N CYS A 284 -1.77 -27.00 -0.45
CA CYS A 284 -1.72 -26.16 0.73
C CYS A 284 -0.69 -26.73 1.70
N LYS A 285 0.30 -25.92 2.08
CA LYS A 285 1.44 -26.32 2.92
C LYS A 285 1.53 -25.46 4.17
N ASN A 286 1.87 -26.08 5.31
CA ASN A 286 2.03 -25.37 6.60
C ASN A 286 3.48 -25.19 7.04
N TYR A 287 4.42 -25.74 6.27
CA TYR A 287 5.85 -25.61 6.47
C TYR A 287 6.42 -24.67 5.41
N GLU A 288 7.55 -24.02 5.74
CA GLU A 288 8.20 -23.07 4.86
C GLU A 288 8.77 -23.75 3.59
N PRO A 289 8.64 -23.12 2.41
CA PRO A 289 9.23 -23.65 1.18
C PRO A 289 10.75 -23.83 1.30
N ASN A 290 11.27 -24.91 0.73
CA ASN A 290 12.71 -25.12 0.67
C ASN A 290 13.33 -24.19 -0.38
N PHE A 291 14.00 -23.13 0.05
CA PHE A 291 14.64 -22.16 -0.85
C PHE A 291 15.76 -22.74 -1.72
N ASN A 292 16.32 -23.90 -1.38
CA ASN A 292 17.29 -24.61 -2.23
C ASN A 292 16.64 -25.22 -3.48
N LEU A 293 15.32 -25.39 -3.48
CA LEU A 293 14.55 -25.87 -4.63
C LEU A 293 13.97 -24.72 -5.47
N LYS A 294 14.33 -23.47 -5.15
CA LYS A 294 13.90 -22.32 -5.92
C LYS A 294 14.54 -22.37 -7.32
N ARG A 295 13.71 -22.19 -8.33
CA ARG A 295 14.06 -22.21 -9.75
C ARG A 295 13.91 -20.83 -10.37
N SER A 296 14.33 -20.71 -11.63
CA SER A 296 14.11 -19.48 -12.38
C SER A 296 12.61 -19.21 -12.50
N SER A 297 12.22 -17.94 -12.51
CA SER A 297 10.82 -17.56 -12.75
C SER A 297 10.32 -18.06 -14.12
N SER A 298 11.21 -18.21 -15.10
CA SER A 298 10.91 -18.75 -16.43
C SER A 298 10.49 -20.22 -16.43
N ASP A 299 10.82 -20.98 -15.38
CA ASP A 299 10.45 -22.38 -15.27
C ASP A 299 8.97 -22.54 -14.86
N CYS A 300 8.36 -21.49 -14.35
CA CYS A 300 6.92 -21.42 -14.05
C CYS A 300 6.20 -20.64 -15.15
N ASN A 301 6.21 -21.20 -16.36
CA ASN A 301 5.69 -20.58 -17.58
C ASN A 301 4.32 -21.11 -18.03
N THR A 302 3.68 -22.00 -17.27
CA THR A 302 2.36 -22.53 -17.62
C THR A 302 1.30 -21.47 -17.34
N LEU A 303 0.64 -20.97 -18.37
CA LEU A 303 -0.43 -19.98 -18.22
C LEU A 303 -1.63 -20.58 -17.49
N CYS A 304 -2.23 -19.78 -16.62
CA CYS A 304 -3.48 -20.12 -15.99
C CYS A 304 -4.63 -20.05 -16.99
N THR A 305 -5.62 -20.91 -16.80
CA THR A 305 -6.77 -21.05 -17.70
C THR A 305 -7.89 -20.06 -17.37
N GLU A 306 -8.07 -19.70 -16.10
CA GLU A 306 -9.03 -18.64 -15.69
C GLU A 306 -8.54 -17.24 -16.08
N ASN A 307 -7.23 -17.00 -15.99
CA ASN A 307 -6.61 -15.74 -16.36
C ASN A 307 -5.29 -16.00 -17.09
N PRO A 308 -5.28 -15.98 -18.44
CA PRO A 308 -4.07 -16.21 -19.25
C PRO A 308 -2.94 -15.19 -19.03
N SER A 309 -3.16 -14.14 -18.23
CA SER A 309 -2.09 -13.23 -17.83
C SER A 309 -1.29 -13.76 -16.63
N GLU A 310 -1.77 -14.78 -15.90
CA GLU A 310 -1.11 -15.35 -14.73
C GLU A 310 -0.41 -16.68 -15.03
N TYR A 311 0.54 -17.07 -14.19
CA TYR A 311 1.24 -18.35 -14.27
C TYR A 311 0.80 -19.30 -13.15
N CYS A 312 0.60 -20.57 -13.52
CA CYS A 312 0.12 -21.66 -12.68
C CYS A 312 1.18 -22.76 -12.60
N GLY A 313 2.40 -22.39 -12.25
CA GLY A 313 3.56 -23.29 -12.18
C GLY A 313 4.18 -23.57 -13.56
N GLY A 314 4.88 -24.69 -13.65
CA GLY A 314 5.49 -25.22 -14.87
C GLY A 314 5.17 -26.70 -15.08
N SER A 315 5.89 -27.35 -15.98
CA SER A 315 5.71 -28.80 -16.22
C SER A 315 6.05 -29.63 -14.97
N THR A 316 7.10 -29.25 -14.24
CA THR A 316 7.55 -29.91 -13.00
C THR A 316 7.55 -29.01 -11.76
N THR A 317 7.41 -27.70 -11.94
CA THR A 317 7.57 -26.68 -10.89
C THR A 317 6.23 -26.13 -10.41
N PHE A 318 6.21 -25.64 -9.17
CA PHE A 318 5.09 -24.97 -8.54
C PHE A 318 5.33 -23.46 -8.42
N SER A 319 4.31 -22.67 -8.73
CA SER A 319 4.23 -21.28 -8.32
C SER A 319 3.75 -21.23 -6.86
N ILE A 320 4.61 -20.76 -5.94
CA ILE A 320 4.30 -20.74 -4.49
C ILE A 320 3.96 -19.33 -4.01
N TYR A 321 2.91 -19.22 -3.21
CA TYR A 321 2.38 -17.99 -2.63
C TYR A 321 2.27 -18.11 -1.10
N LYS A 322 2.44 -16.98 -0.41
CA LYS A 322 2.07 -16.90 1.01
C LYS A 322 0.55 -16.79 1.15
N THR A 323 0.05 -17.16 2.31
CA THR A 323 -1.36 -16.98 2.71
C THR A 323 -1.47 -15.93 3.81
N LEU A 324 -2.69 -15.51 4.16
CA LEU A 324 -2.90 -14.55 5.25
C LEU A 324 -2.60 -15.08 6.66
N TYR A 325 -2.31 -16.38 6.80
CA TYR A 325 -1.93 -17.00 8.07
C TYR A 325 -0.40 -17.14 8.24
N SER A 326 0.38 -16.58 7.31
CA SER A 326 1.84 -16.50 7.44
C SER A 326 2.32 -15.37 8.36
N ASP A 327 1.53 -14.30 8.58
CA ASP A 327 1.91 -13.15 9.42
C ASP A 327 0.84 -12.81 10.49
N SER A 328 1.23 -12.08 11.53
CA SER A 328 0.32 -11.52 12.55
C SER A 328 -0.63 -10.45 11.98
N LEU A 329 -1.80 -10.25 12.62
CA LEU A 329 -2.71 -9.15 12.29
C LEU A 329 -2.05 -7.81 12.66
N ALA A 330 -1.78 -6.96 11.67
CA ALA A 330 -1.37 -5.57 11.89
C ALA A 330 -2.49 -4.77 12.58
N LYS A 331 -2.16 -3.65 13.24
CA LYS A 331 -3.17 -2.76 13.84
C LYS A 331 -3.97 -2.06 12.73
N VAL A 332 -5.28 -1.93 12.93
CA VAL A 332 -6.16 -1.19 12.01
C VAL A 332 -5.79 0.30 12.09
N SER A 333 -5.53 0.93 10.95
CA SER A 333 -5.39 2.40 10.83
C SER A 333 -6.41 2.95 9.84
N VAL A 334 -6.97 4.11 10.14
CA VAL A 334 -7.94 4.81 9.28
C VAL A 334 -7.20 5.93 8.58
N ASN A 335 -6.58 5.63 7.44
CA ASN A 335 -5.76 6.60 6.72
C ASN A 335 -6.48 7.03 5.45
N PRO A 336 -6.96 8.29 5.33
CA PRO A 336 -7.58 8.76 4.10
C PRO A 336 -6.56 8.77 2.96
N ILE A 337 -6.97 8.31 1.79
CA ILE A 337 -6.19 8.39 0.54
C ILE A 337 -6.66 9.60 -0.29
N GLY A 338 -7.97 9.85 -0.32
CA GLY A 338 -8.56 11.03 -0.98
C GLY A 338 -9.92 10.77 -1.59
N CYS A 339 -10.42 11.78 -2.30
CA CYS A 339 -11.61 11.70 -3.15
C CYS A 339 -11.25 11.24 -4.58
N PHE A 340 -12.06 10.36 -5.15
CA PHE A 340 -11.86 9.81 -6.50
C PHE A 340 -13.15 9.89 -7.31
N THR A 341 -13.02 10.22 -8.59
CA THR A 341 -14.11 10.08 -9.56
C THR A 341 -14.52 8.62 -9.67
N ASN A 342 -15.83 8.38 -9.83
CA ASN A 342 -16.39 7.04 -9.85
C ASN A 342 -17.61 6.96 -10.76
N SER A 343 -17.49 6.24 -11.87
CA SER A 343 -18.62 5.94 -12.73
C SER A 343 -19.45 4.79 -12.15
N LYS A 344 -20.78 4.92 -12.15
CA LYS A 344 -21.68 3.84 -11.70
C LYS A 344 -21.55 2.57 -12.55
N ARG A 345 -21.18 2.71 -13.83
CA ARG A 345 -21.03 1.58 -14.78
C ARG A 345 -19.61 1.03 -14.82
N HIS A 346 -18.63 1.92 -14.71
CA HIS A 346 -17.22 1.58 -14.70
C HIS A 346 -16.60 2.11 -13.40
N PRO A 347 -16.89 1.46 -12.26
CA PRO A 347 -16.40 1.94 -10.98
C PRO A 347 -14.88 1.86 -10.92
N VAL A 348 -14.25 2.89 -10.35
CA VAL A 348 -12.79 2.97 -10.19
C VAL A 348 -12.26 1.89 -9.25
N LEU A 349 -13.12 1.38 -8.37
CA LEU A 349 -12.84 0.27 -7.47
C LEU A 349 -13.87 -0.84 -7.62
N ASN A 350 -13.38 -2.06 -7.74
CA ASN A 350 -14.15 -3.29 -7.59
C ASN A 350 -13.91 -3.88 -6.21
N GLY A 351 -14.89 -4.57 -5.65
CA GLY A 351 -14.73 -5.15 -4.33
C GLY A 351 -16.02 -5.56 -3.64
N TRP A 352 -15.89 -5.92 -2.37
CA TRP A 352 -16.98 -6.39 -1.54
C TRP A 352 -17.80 -5.22 -0.99
N LYS A 353 -19.04 -5.08 -1.43
CA LYS A 353 -19.97 -4.05 -0.94
C LYS A 353 -20.59 -4.44 0.40
N ILE A 354 -20.59 -3.49 1.33
CA ILE A 354 -21.17 -3.58 2.66
C ILE A 354 -22.18 -2.44 2.82
N THR A 355 -23.41 -2.76 3.19
CA THR A 355 -24.44 -1.75 3.49
C THR A 355 -24.65 -1.70 5.00
N HIS A 356 -24.59 -0.51 5.60
CA HIS A 356 -24.80 -0.31 7.03
C HIS A 356 -25.67 0.92 7.29
N SER A 357 -26.60 0.83 8.25
CA SER A 357 -27.59 1.88 8.53
C SER A 357 -27.02 3.12 9.23
N ARG A 358 -25.87 2.95 9.91
CA ARG A 358 -25.11 4.00 10.60
C ARG A 358 -23.65 3.96 10.17
N LEU A 359 -23.38 4.17 8.88
CA LEU A 359 -22.05 4.06 8.32
C LEU A 359 -21.12 5.19 8.78
N THR A 360 -19.86 4.88 9.08
CA THR A 360 -18.78 5.84 9.35
C THR A 360 -17.50 5.38 8.64
N PRO A 361 -16.52 6.27 8.36
CA PRO A 361 -15.23 5.87 7.79
C PRO A 361 -14.52 4.79 8.61
N LYS A 362 -14.48 4.96 9.94
CA LYS A 362 -13.90 3.98 10.86
C LYS A 362 -14.57 2.61 10.76
N TYR A 363 -15.90 2.56 10.65
CA TYR A 363 -16.62 1.32 10.48
C TYR A 363 -16.25 0.62 9.16
N CYS A 364 -16.24 1.38 8.06
CA CYS A 364 -15.90 0.85 6.74
C CYS A 364 -14.47 0.30 6.73
N VAL A 365 -13.50 1.09 7.17
CA VAL A 365 -12.10 0.67 7.27
C VAL A 365 -11.91 -0.55 8.15
N TYR A 366 -12.50 -0.57 9.35
CA TYR A 366 -12.39 -1.72 10.24
C TYR A 366 -13.02 -2.98 9.64
N SER A 367 -14.17 -2.84 8.99
CA SER A 367 -14.87 -3.93 8.30
C SER A 367 -14.03 -4.49 7.13
N CYS A 368 -13.35 -3.63 6.39
CA CYS A 368 -12.47 -4.05 5.30
C CYS A 368 -11.16 -4.64 5.82
N HIS A 369 -10.54 -4.03 6.85
CA HIS A 369 -9.33 -4.54 7.50
C HIS A 369 -9.51 -5.95 8.06
N THR A 370 -10.60 -6.18 8.79
CA THR A 370 -10.92 -7.50 9.38
C THR A 370 -11.17 -8.57 8.31
N ARG A 371 -11.60 -8.14 7.12
CA ARG A 371 -11.72 -8.97 5.90
C ARG A 371 -10.44 -9.00 5.06
N ARG A 372 -9.36 -8.38 5.55
CA ARG A 372 -8.02 -8.30 4.93
C ARG A 372 -7.98 -7.56 3.59
N TYR A 373 -8.92 -6.65 3.34
CA TYR A 373 -8.85 -5.74 2.20
C TYR A 373 -7.98 -4.52 2.55
N PRO A 374 -6.92 -4.22 1.78
CA PRO A 374 -6.04 -3.07 2.02
C PRO A 374 -6.75 -1.73 1.85
N TYR A 375 -7.82 -1.67 1.06
CA TYR A 375 -8.53 -0.44 0.77
C TYR A 375 -10.02 -0.53 1.15
N ALA A 376 -10.55 0.59 1.58
CA ALA A 376 -11.96 0.78 1.92
C ALA A 376 -12.46 2.05 1.27
N ALA A 377 -13.60 2.00 0.59
CA ALA A 377 -14.19 3.16 -0.06
C ALA A 377 -15.62 3.41 0.44
N LEU A 378 -15.94 4.65 0.74
CA LEU A 378 -17.30 5.08 1.07
C LEU A 378 -17.96 5.58 -0.22
N ILE A 379 -18.94 4.81 -0.70
CA ILE A 379 -19.54 5.03 -2.03
C ILE A 379 -20.88 5.76 -1.97
N SER A 380 -21.54 5.74 -0.80
CA SER A 380 -22.74 6.53 -0.51
C SER A 380 -22.96 6.62 1.00
N SER A 381 -23.99 7.36 1.42
CA SER A 381 -24.33 7.56 2.84
C SER A 381 -24.44 6.27 3.69
N ARG A 382 -24.70 5.11 3.08
CA ARG A 382 -24.86 3.82 3.77
C ARG A 382 -24.01 2.69 3.18
N GLU A 383 -23.26 2.94 2.12
CA GLU A 383 -22.54 1.89 1.42
C GLU A 383 -21.02 2.09 1.50
N CYS A 384 -20.35 1.02 1.86
CA CYS A 384 -18.91 0.85 1.92
C CYS A 384 -18.49 -0.22 0.92
N LEU A 385 -17.30 -0.12 0.35
CA LEU A 385 -16.72 -1.06 -0.58
C LEU A 385 -15.32 -1.44 -0.09
N CYS A 386 -15.07 -2.72 0.15
CA CYS A 386 -13.74 -3.22 0.47
C CYS A 386 -13.04 -3.66 -0.81
N SER A 387 -11.93 -3.02 -1.15
CA SER A 387 -11.20 -3.29 -2.39
C SER A 387 -9.79 -3.81 -2.14
N SER A 388 -9.35 -4.69 -3.03
CA SER A 388 -8.00 -5.24 -3.07
C SER A 388 -7.02 -4.37 -3.82
N THR A 389 -7.51 -3.42 -4.62
CA THR A 389 -6.72 -2.57 -5.49
C THR A 389 -6.79 -1.12 -5.01
N LYS A 390 -5.66 -0.41 -5.09
CA LYS A 390 -5.63 1.05 -4.93
C LYS A 390 -6.27 1.64 -6.18
N PRO A 391 -7.15 2.66 -6.08
CA PRO A 391 -7.60 3.37 -7.27
C PRO A 391 -6.39 4.07 -7.94
N SER A 392 -6.42 4.21 -9.26
CA SER A 392 -5.39 4.98 -10.00
C SER A 392 -5.37 6.43 -9.50
N ASN A 393 -4.18 7.02 -9.38
CA ASN A 393 -4.03 8.44 -9.06
C ASN A 393 -4.69 9.34 -10.12
N GLU A 394 -4.77 8.89 -11.36
CA GLU A 394 -5.45 9.62 -12.46
C GLU A 394 -6.94 9.82 -12.22
N ALA A 395 -7.56 8.99 -11.35
CA ALA A 395 -8.97 9.13 -10.99
C ALA A 395 -9.18 10.05 -9.78
N LYS A 396 -8.11 10.52 -9.13
CA LYS A 396 -8.18 11.40 -7.95
C LYS A 396 -8.81 12.72 -8.35
N THR A 397 -9.61 13.29 -7.48
CA THR A 397 -10.34 14.54 -7.74
C THR A 397 -10.42 15.39 -6.48
N GLY A 398 -10.92 16.62 -6.61
CA GLY A 398 -11.06 17.54 -5.50
C GLY A 398 -12.03 17.01 -4.44
N ASP A 399 -11.73 17.27 -3.17
CA ASP A 399 -12.55 16.84 -2.04
C ASP A 399 -13.96 17.48 -2.07
N ASP A 400 -14.14 18.56 -2.83
CA ASP A 400 -15.42 19.24 -3.09
C ASP A 400 -16.44 18.37 -3.84
N LEU A 401 -16.00 17.30 -4.53
CA LEU A 401 -16.93 16.34 -5.12
C LEU A 401 -17.43 15.29 -4.12
N CYS A 402 -16.70 15.01 -3.04
CA CYS A 402 -17.05 14.03 -2.01
C CYS A 402 -17.82 14.67 -0.84
N THR A 403 -19.04 15.16 -1.11
CA THR A 403 -19.83 15.99 -0.18
C THR A 403 -20.99 15.27 0.53
N THR A 404 -21.26 14.00 0.22
CA THR A 404 -22.41 13.28 0.78
C THR A 404 -22.14 12.91 2.25
N PRO A 405 -22.96 13.33 3.22
CA PRO A 405 -22.72 13.01 4.63
C PRO A 405 -22.95 11.52 4.94
N CYS A 406 -22.17 10.98 5.87
CA CYS A 406 -22.32 9.61 6.33
C CYS A 406 -23.56 9.41 7.22
N SER A 407 -24.29 8.30 7.05
CA SER A 407 -25.50 7.99 7.85
C SER A 407 -25.23 7.80 9.36
N GLY A 408 -24.01 7.43 9.74
CA GLY A 408 -23.60 7.28 11.14
C GLY A 408 -22.88 8.51 11.71
N SER A 409 -22.63 9.55 10.91
CA SER A 409 -21.91 10.75 11.34
C SER A 409 -22.07 11.90 10.35
N SER A 410 -22.64 13.03 10.76
CA SER A 410 -22.70 14.26 9.94
C SER A 410 -21.34 14.96 9.76
N GLN A 411 -20.34 14.65 10.58
CA GLN A 411 -18.99 15.24 10.54
C GLN A 411 -18.06 14.62 9.49
N HIS A 412 -18.50 13.56 8.81
CA HIS A 412 -17.70 12.84 7.82
C HIS A 412 -18.48 12.70 6.52
N THR A 413 -17.76 12.70 5.40
CA THR A 413 -18.32 12.46 4.08
C THR A 413 -18.13 11.00 3.65
N CYS A 414 -19.09 10.51 2.88
CA CYS A 414 -19.25 9.14 2.42
C CYS A 414 -19.52 9.13 0.91
N GLY A 415 -18.58 9.70 0.16
CA GLY A 415 -18.64 9.85 -1.29
C GLY A 415 -19.41 11.10 -1.74
N GLY A 416 -19.85 11.07 -2.99
CA GLY A 416 -20.49 12.20 -3.67
C GLY A 416 -21.20 11.79 -4.95
N ASN A 417 -21.65 12.77 -5.73
CA ASN A 417 -22.22 12.48 -7.04
C ASN A 417 -21.12 12.03 -8.00
N ASN A 418 -21.09 10.73 -8.34
CA ASN A 418 -20.01 10.10 -9.11
C ASN A 418 -18.61 10.29 -8.48
N ALA A 419 -18.54 10.32 -7.15
CA ALA A 419 -17.30 10.42 -6.40
C ALA A 419 -17.32 9.52 -5.16
N ILE A 420 -16.16 9.04 -4.73
CA ILE A 420 -16.01 8.13 -3.57
C ILE A 420 -14.83 8.57 -2.70
N ASN A 421 -14.96 8.45 -1.38
CA ASN A 421 -13.84 8.64 -0.47
C ASN A 421 -13.12 7.30 -0.27
N VAL A 422 -11.81 7.27 -0.44
CA VAL A 422 -11.01 6.04 -0.32
C VAL A 422 -10.04 6.15 0.85
N TYR A 423 -9.87 5.06 1.58
CA TYR A 423 -9.04 4.92 2.76
C TYR A 423 -8.15 3.69 2.65
N SER A 424 -6.93 3.79 3.15
CA SER A 424 -6.11 2.64 3.49
C SER A 424 -6.55 2.08 4.84
N THR A 425 -6.54 0.75 4.95
CA THR A 425 -6.88 0.04 6.18
C THR A 425 -5.69 -0.25 7.09
N GLY A 426 -4.49 0.19 6.70
CA GLY A 426 -3.24 -0.09 7.40
C GLY A 426 -2.64 -1.48 7.13
N LEU A 427 -3.14 -2.20 6.13
CA LEU A 427 -2.50 -3.44 5.63
C LEU A 427 -1.46 -3.07 4.56
N GLU A 428 -0.22 -3.57 4.69
CA GLU A 428 0.86 -3.36 3.70
C GLU A 428 0.58 -4.09 2.40
N TRP A 429 0.17 -3.35 1.37
CA TRP A 429 -0.08 -3.85 0.02
C TRP A 429 0.53 -2.91 -1.01
N LYS A 430 1.73 -3.25 -1.50
CA LYS A 430 2.23 -2.78 -2.80
C LYS A 430 1.60 -3.66 -3.87
N THR A 431 0.34 -3.39 -4.23
CA THR A 431 -0.12 -3.80 -5.56
C THR A 431 0.45 -2.77 -6.50
N ASP A 432 1.60 -3.07 -7.10
CA ASP A 432 2.12 -2.26 -8.18
C ASP A 432 1.03 -2.11 -9.23
N ILE A 433 0.93 -0.87 -9.67
CA ILE A 433 -0.09 -0.25 -10.48
C ILE A 433 -0.57 -1.19 -11.57
N ILE A 434 -1.89 -1.41 -11.62
CA ILE A 434 -2.53 -1.59 -12.92
C ILE A 434 -3.64 -0.58 -12.99
N GLY A 435 -3.41 0.43 -13.82
CA GLY A 435 -4.47 1.34 -14.23
C GLY A 435 -5.56 0.51 -14.89
N ASN A 436 -6.77 0.70 -14.38
CA ASN A 436 -8.00 0.37 -15.06
C ASN A 436 -8.90 1.60 -14.95
N ASN A 437 -8.31 2.78 -15.18
CA ASN A 437 -9.01 4.04 -15.03
C ASN A 437 -9.83 4.29 -16.28
N TYR A 438 -11.13 4.45 -16.11
CA TYR A 438 -12.05 4.61 -17.22
C TYR A 438 -11.98 6.04 -17.78
N LEU A 439 -11.57 6.17 -19.03
CA LEU A 439 -11.44 7.46 -19.71
C LEU A 439 -12.74 7.89 -20.40
N GLY A 440 -13.57 6.92 -20.80
CA GLY A 440 -14.88 7.19 -21.37
C GLY A 440 -15.37 6.13 -22.35
N CYS A 441 -16.58 6.35 -22.84
CA CYS A 441 -17.17 5.59 -23.93
C CYS A 441 -16.93 6.33 -25.24
N TYR A 442 -16.32 5.66 -26.21
CA TYR A 442 -15.96 6.25 -27.50
C TYR A 442 -16.65 5.51 -28.64
N GLU A 443 -17.03 6.26 -29.66
CA GLU A 443 -17.54 5.70 -30.92
C GLU A 443 -16.38 5.22 -31.80
N GLU A 444 -16.50 3.99 -32.30
CA GLU A 444 -15.57 3.39 -33.26
C GLU A 444 -16.31 2.97 -34.54
N SER A 445 -15.58 2.69 -35.62
CA SER A 445 -16.18 2.14 -36.84
C SER A 445 -15.26 1.11 -37.49
N GLN A 446 -15.80 0.33 -38.42
CA GLN A 446 -15.05 -0.71 -39.13
C GLN A 446 -13.81 -0.17 -39.88
N ASN A 447 -13.87 1.07 -40.34
CA ASN A 447 -12.78 1.73 -41.08
C ASN A 447 -11.92 2.65 -40.20
N ASN A 448 -12.28 2.83 -38.92
CA ASN A 448 -11.59 3.74 -38.00
C ASN A 448 -11.64 3.17 -36.58
N ARG A 449 -10.72 2.25 -36.28
CA ARG A 449 -10.52 1.64 -34.96
C ARG A 449 -9.62 2.51 -34.10
N ILE A 450 -9.99 2.68 -32.83
CA ILE A 450 -9.27 3.52 -31.86
C ILE A 450 -7.88 2.94 -31.59
N PHE A 451 -7.83 1.64 -31.34
CA PHE A 451 -6.60 0.92 -31.01
C PHE A 451 -6.29 -0.14 -32.06
N ASN A 452 -5.11 0.00 -32.68
CA ASN A 452 -4.61 -0.88 -33.73
C ASN A 452 -3.44 -1.76 -33.25
N GLY A 453 -3.23 -1.87 -31.94
CA GLY A 453 -2.21 -2.75 -31.35
C GLY A 453 -2.70 -4.18 -31.21
N TYR A 454 -2.37 -4.83 -30.09
CA TYR A 454 -2.85 -6.18 -29.79
C TYR A 454 -4.37 -6.20 -29.64
N SER A 455 -5.05 -7.19 -30.24
CA SER A 455 -6.48 -7.42 -30.00
C SER A 455 -6.83 -8.90 -30.06
N ARG A 456 -7.74 -9.33 -29.17
CA ARG A 456 -8.24 -10.71 -29.12
C ARG A 456 -9.56 -10.80 -28.35
N SER A 457 -10.39 -11.77 -28.73
CA SER A 457 -11.61 -12.12 -27.99
C SER A 457 -11.32 -13.15 -26.89
N TYR A 458 -11.84 -12.89 -25.68
CA TYR A 458 -11.73 -13.76 -24.52
C TYR A 458 -13.11 -14.07 -23.94
N SER A 459 -13.35 -15.35 -23.61
CA SER A 459 -14.55 -15.78 -22.89
C SER A 459 -14.62 -15.24 -21.46
N VAL A 460 -13.50 -14.72 -20.94
CA VAL A 460 -13.34 -14.19 -19.57
C VAL A 460 -13.03 -12.68 -19.55
N ASN A 461 -13.36 -11.94 -20.62
CA ASN A 461 -13.01 -10.53 -20.75
C ASN A 461 -13.67 -9.68 -19.67
N THR A 462 -12.90 -8.77 -19.08
CA THR A 462 -13.34 -7.69 -18.16
C THR A 462 -12.43 -6.49 -18.42
N PRO A 463 -12.82 -5.25 -18.03
CA PRO A 463 -11.93 -4.09 -18.17
C PRO A 463 -10.60 -4.31 -17.45
N GLU A 464 -10.63 -4.83 -16.23
CA GLU A 464 -9.43 -5.14 -15.44
C GLU A 464 -8.56 -6.19 -16.15
N PHE A 465 -9.14 -7.30 -16.63
CA PHE A 465 -8.41 -8.31 -17.39
C PHE A 465 -7.73 -7.72 -18.62
N CYS A 466 -8.46 -6.92 -19.40
CA CYS A 466 -7.93 -6.32 -20.63
C CYS A 466 -6.82 -5.30 -20.32
N SER A 467 -7.02 -4.43 -19.33
CA SER A 467 -6.01 -3.48 -18.86
C SER A 467 -4.74 -4.17 -18.37
N ASN A 468 -4.86 -5.24 -17.59
CA ASN A 468 -3.73 -6.05 -17.11
C ASN A 468 -2.96 -6.72 -18.26
N LEU A 469 -3.68 -7.22 -19.27
CA LEU A 469 -3.08 -7.81 -20.45
C LEU A 469 -2.31 -6.75 -21.27
N CYS A 470 -2.94 -5.60 -21.53
CA CYS A 470 -2.33 -4.52 -22.28
C CYS A 470 -1.12 -3.93 -21.57
N TYR A 471 -1.18 -3.75 -20.23
CA TYR A 471 -0.05 -3.36 -19.41
C TYR A 471 1.15 -4.32 -19.59
N LYS A 472 0.91 -5.63 -19.52
CA LYS A 472 1.94 -6.67 -19.69
C LYS A 472 2.57 -6.66 -21.08
N PHE A 473 1.85 -6.19 -22.09
CA PHE A 473 2.37 -6.04 -23.45
C PHE A 473 2.97 -4.66 -23.74
N GLY A 474 3.04 -3.77 -22.73
CA GLY A 474 3.65 -2.44 -22.86
C GLY A 474 2.74 -1.39 -23.48
N TYR A 475 1.43 -1.61 -23.49
CA TYR A 475 0.45 -0.63 -23.98
C TYR A 475 -0.04 0.26 -22.83
N THR A 476 -0.15 1.56 -23.11
CA THR A 476 -0.59 2.60 -22.17
C THR A 476 -2.11 2.68 -22.05
N TYR A 477 -2.83 2.12 -23.04
CA TYR A 477 -4.29 2.10 -23.07
C TYR A 477 -4.83 0.71 -23.39
N SER A 478 -6.01 0.43 -22.86
CA SER A 478 -6.81 -0.75 -23.16
C SER A 478 -8.24 -0.33 -23.55
N GLY A 479 -8.90 -1.17 -24.33
CA GLY A 479 -10.25 -0.95 -24.82
C GLY A 479 -11.03 -2.24 -24.79
N VAL A 480 -12.23 -2.20 -24.23
CA VAL A 480 -13.17 -3.33 -24.25
C VAL A 480 -14.38 -3.01 -25.10
N THR A 481 -14.75 -3.94 -25.97
CA THR A 481 -15.91 -3.82 -26.85
C THR A 481 -16.60 -5.16 -27.00
N TYR A 482 -17.87 -5.11 -27.39
CA TYR A 482 -18.69 -6.27 -27.74
C TYR A 482 -18.58 -7.50 -26.80
N LYS A 483 -18.67 -7.29 -25.48
CA LYS A 483 -18.61 -8.30 -24.40
C LYS A 483 -17.22 -8.92 -24.18
N SER A 484 -16.64 -9.48 -25.24
CA SER A 484 -15.50 -10.41 -25.19
C SER A 484 -14.22 -9.85 -25.80
N GLU A 485 -14.29 -8.76 -26.54
CA GLU A 485 -13.13 -8.25 -27.29
C GLU A 485 -12.31 -7.29 -26.42
N CYS A 486 -11.00 -7.53 -26.41
CA CYS A 486 -10.00 -6.70 -25.77
C CYS A 486 -9.06 -6.14 -26.83
N PHE A 487 -8.77 -4.84 -26.74
CA PHE A 487 -7.90 -4.07 -27.63
C PHE A 487 -6.86 -3.32 -26.81
N CYS A 488 -5.63 -3.25 -27.30
CA CYS A 488 -4.53 -2.53 -26.66
C CYS A 488 -3.99 -1.44 -27.59
N GLY A 489 -3.67 -0.27 -27.03
CA GLY A 489 -3.19 0.89 -27.77
C GLY A 489 -2.10 1.65 -27.03
N SER A 490 -1.21 2.30 -27.78
CA SER A 490 -0.23 3.24 -27.21
C SER A 490 -0.59 4.71 -27.44
N ARG A 491 -1.57 4.99 -28.31
CA ARG A 491 -2.03 6.34 -28.62
C ARG A 491 -3.25 6.68 -27.78
N SER A 492 -3.31 7.92 -27.31
CA SER A 492 -4.47 8.43 -26.58
C SER A 492 -5.71 8.42 -27.47
N PRO A 493 -6.90 8.05 -26.95
CA PRO A 493 -8.15 8.19 -27.69
C PRO A 493 -8.51 9.65 -28.04
N ASN A 494 -7.81 10.62 -27.46
CA ASN A 494 -7.96 12.04 -27.78
C ASN A 494 -7.14 12.46 -29.01
N GLU A 495 -6.25 11.59 -29.55
CA GLU A 495 -5.38 11.89 -30.70
C GLU A 495 -5.27 10.72 -31.69
N PRO A 496 -5.96 10.76 -32.86
CA PRO A 496 -6.95 11.75 -33.29
C PRO A 496 -8.22 11.70 -32.43
N ALA A 497 -8.93 12.83 -32.29
CA ALA A 497 -10.09 12.95 -31.41
C ALA A 497 -11.25 12.03 -31.86
N PHE A 498 -11.34 10.84 -31.26
CA PHE A 498 -12.52 9.99 -31.40
C PHE A 498 -13.68 10.61 -30.62
N ALA A 499 -14.89 10.51 -31.17
CA ALA A 499 -16.07 11.10 -30.54
C ALA A 499 -16.37 10.37 -29.22
N ARG A 500 -16.19 11.08 -28.10
CA ARG A 500 -16.65 10.62 -26.79
C ARG A 500 -18.17 10.74 -26.73
N VAL A 501 -18.83 9.64 -26.39
CA VAL A 501 -20.28 9.57 -26.24
C VAL A 501 -20.66 9.36 -24.76
N GLU A 502 -21.95 9.44 -24.46
CA GLU A 502 -22.43 9.13 -23.11
C GLU A 502 -22.10 7.68 -22.71
N ASP A 503 -21.58 7.48 -21.50
CA ASP A 503 -21.29 6.17 -20.89
C ASP A 503 -22.45 5.18 -20.98
N LYS A 504 -23.69 5.68 -21.07
CA LYS A 504 -24.87 4.84 -21.21
C LYS A 504 -24.87 3.97 -22.48
N GLN A 505 -24.11 4.35 -23.50
CA GLN A 505 -23.97 3.62 -24.75
C GLN A 505 -22.99 2.45 -24.65
N CYS A 506 -22.06 2.47 -23.69
CA CYS A 506 -21.26 1.32 -23.30
C CYS A 506 -22.08 0.44 -22.34
N ASN A 507 -23.07 -0.27 -22.87
CA ASN A 507 -24.10 -1.01 -22.12
C ASN A 507 -24.01 -2.54 -22.25
N THR A 508 -23.03 -3.05 -22.97
CA THR A 508 -22.87 -4.49 -23.19
C THR A 508 -22.21 -5.15 -21.99
N LYS A 509 -22.77 -6.26 -21.50
CA LYS A 509 -22.21 -7.01 -20.36
C LYS A 509 -20.91 -7.73 -20.73
N CYS A 510 -19.96 -7.77 -19.81
CA CYS A 510 -18.69 -8.46 -20.04
C CYS A 510 -18.86 -9.99 -20.05
N SER A 511 -18.08 -10.68 -20.89
CA SER A 511 -18.08 -12.15 -20.93
C SER A 511 -17.53 -12.78 -19.64
N GLY A 512 -16.55 -12.14 -19.01
CA GLY A 512 -15.95 -12.58 -17.74
C GLY A 512 -16.68 -12.16 -16.46
N ASP A 513 -17.48 -11.10 -16.52
CA ASP A 513 -18.27 -10.61 -15.37
C ASP A 513 -19.57 -9.92 -15.83
N ALA A 514 -20.70 -10.58 -15.65
CA ALA A 514 -22.02 -10.03 -15.99
C ALA A 514 -22.43 -8.80 -15.16
N ASN A 515 -21.72 -8.51 -14.05
CA ASN A 515 -21.92 -7.29 -13.28
C ASN A 515 -21.22 -6.07 -13.91
N GLN A 516 -20.26 -6.28 -14.81
CA GLN A 516 -19.49 -5.23 -15.47
C GLN A 516 -19.96 -4.99 -16.91
N PHE A 517 -19.44 -3.92 -17.52
CA PHE A 517 -19.75 -3.52 -18.89
C PHE A 517 -18.47 -3.48 -19.74
N CYS A 518 -18.55 -4.03 -20.94
CA CYS A 518 -17.46 -4.17 -21.91
C CYS A 518 -17.89 -3.60 -23.26
N GLY A 519 -17.99 -2.26 -23.30
CA GLY A 519 -18.34 -1.48 -24.49
C GLY A 519 -19.81 -1.61 -24.92
N GLY A 520 -20.04 -1.56 -26.22
CA GLY A 520 -21.35 -1.58 -26.90
C GLY A 520 -21.19 -1.88 -28.40
N GLY A 521 -22.28 -1.93 -29.15
CA GLY A 521 -22.20 -2.06 -30.61
C GLY A 521 -21.47 -0.86 -31.21
N TRP A 522 -20.25 -1.06 -31.73
CA TRP A 522 -19.36 0.02 -32.19
C TRP A 522 -19.08 1.09 -31.12
N ARG A 523 -19.06 0.67 -29.85
CA ARG A 523 -18.71 1.52 -28.70
C ARG A 523 -17.61 0.85 -27.90
N MET A 524 -16.50 1.55 -27.77
CA MET A 524 -15.36 1.07 -26.98
C MET A 524 -15.35 1.77 -25.63
N GLY A 525 -15.35 0.98 -24.55
CA GLY A 525 -14.99 1.50 -23.23
C GLY A 525 -13.47 1.57 -23.15
N VAL A 526 -12.91 2.76 -23.01
CA VAL A 526 -11.46 2.99 -23.03
C VAL A 526 -10.93 3.22 -21.62
N PHE A 527 -9.79 2.60 -21.32
CA PHE A 527 -9.13 2.66 -20.02
C PHE A 527 -7.63 2.98 -20.19
N SER A 528 -7.05 3.72 -19.25
CA SER A 528 -5.59 3.76 -19.09
C SER A 528 -5.13 2.49 -18.39
N THR A 529 -3.98 1.95 -18.78
CA THR A 529 -3.35 0.79 -18.13
C THR A 529 -2.49 1.19 -16.93
N GLY A 530 -2.29 2.50 -16.71
CA GLY A 530 -1.40 3.05 -15.69
C GLY A 530 0.08 2.87 -16.02
N LEU A 531 0.42 2.34 -17.19
CA LEU A 531 1.81 2.30 -17.68
C LEU A 531 2.22 3.71 -18.09
N ILE A 532 3.15 4.30 -17.34
CA ILE A 532 3.78 5.56 -17.74
C ILE A 532 4.89 5.24 -18.73
N ASP A 533 4.86 5.86 -19.91
CA ASP A 533 5.88 5.67 -20.95
C ASP A 533 7.24 6.19 -20.47
N PHE A 534 8.33 5.50 -20.83
CA PHE A 534 9.66 5.77 -20.29
C PHE A 534 10.66 6.13 -21.39
N LYS A 535 11.29 7.29 -21.23
CA LYS A 535 12.31 7.80 -22.15
C LYS A 535 13.66 7.13 -21.89
N VAL A 536 14.21 6.49 -22.91
CA VAL A 536 15.44 5.68 -22.84
C VAL A 536 16.68 6.40 -23.36
N GLU A 537 16.53 7.56 -23.99
CA GLU A 537 17.67 8.33 -24.49
C GLU A 537 18.70 8.58 -23.37
N GLY A 538 19.98 8.35 -23.65
CA GLY A 538 21.12 8.53 -22.72
C GLY A 538 21.21 7.54 -21.54
N ARG A 539 20.24 6.63 -21.42
CA ARG A 539 20.17 5.63 -20.33
C ARG A 539 20.85 4.31 -20.68
N LEU A 540 21.29 4.13 -21.92
CA LEU A 540 22.03 2.95 -22.33
C LEU A 540 23.31 2.82 -21.49
N LEU A 541 23.43 1.72 -20.76
CA LEU A 541 24.61 1.34 -20.00
C LEU A 541 25.64 0.63 -20.90
N GLY A 542 25.14 -0.14 -21.87
CA GLY A 542 25.94 -0.78 -22.92
C GLY A 542 25.32 -2.09 -23.42
N CYS A 543 26.10 -2.79 -24.25
CA CYS A 543 25.83 -4.15 -24.70
C CYS A 543 26.63 -5.14 -23.84
N PHE A 544 26.03 -6.26 -23.45
CA PHE A 544 26.63 -7.24 -22.56
C PHE A 544 26.44 -8.67 -23.07
N VAL A 545 27.37 -9.57 -22.77
CA VAL A 545 27.20 -11.01 -23.02
C VAL A 545 26.08 -11.54 -22.14
N MET A 546 25.10 -12.23 -22.74
CA MET A 546 24.03 -12.86 -21.99
C MET A 546 24.52 -14.18 -21.38
N GLN A 547 24.61 -14.23 -20.04
CA GLN A 547 24.91 -15.43 -19.24
C GLN A 547 23.75 -15.75 -18.28
N GLU A 548 23.72 -16.95 -17.70
CA GLU A 548 22.83 -17.23 -16.57
C GLU A 548 23.04 -16.16 -15.49
N ASN A 549 21.96 -15.51 -15.06
CA ASN A 549 21.91 -14.48 -14.01
C ASN A 549 22.28 -13.02 -14.38
N THR A 550 22.47 -12.68 -15.66
CA THR A 550 22.83 -11.31 -16.10
C THR A 550 21.90 -10.21 -15.57
N LEU A 551 20.58 -10.46 -15.52
CA LEU A 551 19.58 -9.65 -14.80
C LEU A 551 18.67 -10.58 -14.01
N ASN A 552 18.90 -10.68 -12.71
CA ASN A 552 18.54 -11.88 -11.95
C ASN A 552 17.13 -11.92 -11.32
N ASN A 553 16.12 -11.24 -11.91
CA ASN A 553 14.82 -11.07 -11.25
C ASN A 553 13.62 -11.50 -12.11
N ILE A 554 13.26 -10.74 -13.15
CA ILE A 554 12.02 -10.98 -13.91
C ILE A 554 12.29 -10.86 -15.41
N LYS A 555 11.74 -11.82 -16.17
CA LYS A 555 11.71 -11.86 -17.63
C LYS A 555 10.26 -11.77 -18.10
N PHE A 556 9.99 -10.92 -19.08
CA PHE A 556 8.73 -10.82 -19.79
C PHE A 556 8.94 -11.04 -21.29
N GLU A 557 7.94 -11.61 -21.98
CA GLU A 557 7.93 -11.70 -23.45
C GLU A 557 6.98 -10.64 -24.00
N LEU A 558 7.56 -9.61 -24.65
CA LEU A 558 6.83 -8.53 -25.31
C LEU A 558 6.64 -8.86 -26.79
N LEU A 559 5.75 -9.82 -27.04
CA LEU A 559 5.48 -10.35 -28.38
C LEU A 559 5.03 -9.23 -29.32
N ASN A 560 5.85 -8.98 -30.35
CA ASN A 560 5.64 -7.92 -31.36
C ASN A 560 5.67 -6.48 -30.86
N THR A 561 5.97 -6.25 -29.57
CA THR A 561 5.98 -4.92 -28.95
C THR A 561 7.29 -4.58 -28.25
N ASN A 562 8.24 -5.53 -28.18
CA ASN A 562 9.52 -5.28 -27.54
C ASN A 562 10.30 -4.18 -28.26
N MET A 563 10.64 -3.14 -27.49
CA MET A 563 11.62 -2.11 -27.81
C MET A 563 12.14 -1.51 -26.50
N PRO A 564 13.32 -0.85 -26.50
CA PRO A 564 13.91 -0.28 -25.31
C PRO A 564 12.97 0.53 -24.41
N SER A 565 12.18 1.44 -24.97
CA SER A 565 11.25 2.27 -24.21
C SER A 565 10.16 1.46 -23.53
N LYS A 566 9.57 0.47 -24.21
CA LYS A 566 8.53 -0.39 -23.62
C LYS A 566 9.07 -1.29 -22.52
N CYS A 567 10.22 -1.92 -22.74
CA CYS A 567 10.85 -2.74 -21.72
C CYS A 567 11.24 -1.90 -20.49
N SER A 568 11.84 -0.74 -20.73
CA SER A 568 12.24 0.19 -19.67
C SER A 568 11.03 0.74 -18.91
N ALA A 569 9.92 1.04 -19.59
CA ALA A 569 8.68 1.46 -18.94
C ALA A 569 8.15 0.37 -18.00
N ILE A 570 8.05 -0.88 -18.47
CA ILE A 570 7.58 -1.99 -17.63
C ILE A 570 8.50 -2.21 -16.44
N CYS A 571 9.82 -2.20 -16.63
CA CYS A 571 10.78 -2.38 -15.55
C CYS A 571 10.75 -1.21 -14.55
N ASN A 572 10.67 0.03 -15.03
CA ASN A 572 10.61 1.23 -14.18
C ASN A 572 9.31 1.26 -13.35
N ASN A 573 8.15 1.00 -13.98
CA ASN A 573 6.87 0.90 -13.28
C ASN A 573 6.84 -0.30 -12.32
N GLY A 574 7.63 -1.34 -12.58
CA GLY A 574 7.87 -2.47 -11.67
C GLY A 574 8.91 -2.20 -10.57
N GLY A 575 9.44 -0.98 -10.46
CA GLY A 575 10.40 -0.58 -9.43
C GLY A 575 11.82 -1.13 -9.62
N TYR A 576 12.17 -1.59 -10.83
CA TYR A 576 13.50 -2.09 -11.14
C TYR A 576 14.43 -0.97 -11.62
N PRO A 577 15.66 -0.86 -11.07
CA PRO A 577 16.63 0.14 -11.50
C PRO A 577 17.28 -0.15 -12.86
N PHE A 578 17.16 -1.39 -13.38
CA PHE A 578 17.74 -1.76 -14.68
C PHE A 578 16.74 -2.51 -15.55
N ALA A 579 16.79 -2.21 -16.86
CA ALA A 579 16.07 -2.94 -17.90
C ALA A 579 17.05 -3.55 -18.91
N GLY A 580 16.73 -4.71 -19.45
CA GLY A 580 17.53 -5.42 -20.43
C GLY A 580 16.68 -5.92 -21.59
N VAL A 581 17.15 -5.71 -22.81
CA VAL A 581 16.38 -5.98 -24.03
C VAL A 581 17.13 -6.99 -24.89
N LEU A 582 16.46 -8.08 -25.26
CA LEU A 582 16.99 -9.15 -26.11
C LEU A 582 15.88 -9.79 -26.97
N GLY A 583 15.84 -9.49 -28.26
CA GLY A 583 14.83 -9.97 -29.21
C GLY A 583 13.42 -9.55 -28.79
N VAL A 584 12.56 -10.51 -28.45
CA VAL A 584 11.21 -10.28 -27.88
C VAL A 584 11.19 -10.25 -26.34
N ASN A 585 12.33 -10.52 -25.70
CA ASN A 585 12.43 -10.64 -24.26
C ASN A 585 12.82 -9.30 -23.63
N CYS A 586 12.11 -8.95 -22.57
CA CYS A 586 12.42 -7.86 -21.67
C CYS A 586 12.84 -8.43 -20.30
N TYR A 587 13.93 -7.94 -19.76
CA TYR A 587 14.49 -8.35 -18.47
C TYR A 587 14.53 -7.16 -17.53
N CYS A 588 14.12 -7.34 -16.28
CA CYS A 588 14.22 -6.31 -15.25
C CYS A 588 15.15 -6.82 -14.14
N GLY A 589 16.01 -5.94 -13.62
CA GLY A 589 16.99 -6.31 -12.59
C GLY A 589 17.26 -5.21 -11.56
N ASN A 590 17.69 -5.64 -10.38
CA ASN A 590 18.07 -4.75 -9.27
C ASN A 590 19.55 -4.40 -9.24
N ARG A 591 20.34 -5.02 -10.12
CA ARG A 591 21.79 -4.85 -10.23
C ARG A 591 22.16 -4.81 -11.70
N ALA A 592 23.10 -3.95 -12.05
CA ALA A 592 23.73 -3.97 -13.36
C ALA A 592 24.60 -5.24 -13.51
N PRO A 593 24.80 -5.74 -14.74
CA PRO A 593 25.80 -6.77 -15.02
C PRO A 593 27.23 -6.31 -14.67
N GLU A 594 28.14 -7.27 -14.49
CA GLU A 594 29.55 -6.99 -14.19
C GLU A 594 30.24 -6.34 -15.39
N SER A 595 31.22 -5.47 -15.13
CA SER A 595 31.94 -4.72 -16.17
C SER A 595 32.65 -5.61 -17.19
N GLU A 596 33.09 -6.79 -16.75
CA GLU A 596 33.78 -7.80 -17.54
C GLU A 596 32.88 -8.45 -18.60
N GLN A 597 31.56 -8.36 -18.43
CA GLN A 597 30.58 -8.88 -19.38
C GLN A 597 30.25 -7.88 -20.50
N LYS A 598 30.74 -6.63 -20.41
CA LYS A 598 30.47 -5.58 -21.39
C LYS A 598 31.21 -5.83 -22.69
N VAL A 599 30.51 -5.74 -23.81
CA VAL A 599 31.05 -5.89 -25.17
C VAL A 599 30.83 -4.62 -26.00
N LEU A 600 31.28 -4.63 -27.25
CA LEU A 600 31.07 -3.51 -28.17
C LEU A 600 29.56 -3.32 -28.42
N GLU A 601 29.10 -2.07 -28.44
CA GLU A 601 27.69 -1.75 -28.69
C GLU A 601 27.20 -2.27 -30.04
N SER A 602 28.09 -2.36 -31.04
CA SER A 602 27.81 -2.93 -32.36
C SER A 602 27.46 -4.42 -32.34
N GLU A 603 27.73 -5.15 -31.26
CA GLU A 603 27.30 -6.55 -31.10
C GLU A 603 25.83 -6.67 -30.68
N CYS A 604 25.19 -5.56 -30.28
CA CYS A 604 23.75 -5.48 -30.05
C CYS A 604 23.05 -4.87 -31.28
N ASP A 605 23.09 -5.59 -32.39
CA ASP A 605 22.63 -5.16 -33.72
C ASP A 605 21.25 -5.71 -34.15
N THR A 606 20.63 -6.57 -33.34
CA THR A 606 19.34 -7.18 -33.67
C THR A 606 18.24 -6.13 -33.68
N PRO A 607 17.54 -5.89 -34.80
CA PRO A 607 16.45 -4.91 -34.85
C PRO A 607 15.29 -5.31 -33.94
N CYS A 608 14.68 -4.33 -33.29
CA CYS A 608 13.48 -4.56 -32.48
C CYS A 608 12.27 -4.92 -33.34
N VAL A 609 11.40 -5.80 -32.82
CA VAL A 609 10.17 -6.22 -33.53
C VAL A 609 9.14 -5.08 -33.61
N ALA A 610 9.09 -4.22 -32.59
CA ALA A 610 8.12 -3.12 -32.56
C ALA A 610 8.54 -1.90 -33.39
N ASP A 611 9.85 -1.68 -33.52
CA ASP A 611 10.44 -0.56 -34.24
C ASP A 611 11.83 -0.97 -34.75
N SER A 612 11.92 -1.31 -36.04
CA SER A 612 13.16 -1.77 -36.67
C SER A 612 14.26 -0.71 -36.72
N SER A 613 13.97 0.56 -36.36
CA SER A 613 14.99 1.61 -36.23
C SER A 613 15.78 1.53 -34.91
N LYS A 614 15.31 0.73 -33.95
CA LYS A 614 15.97 0.50 -32.66
C LYS A 614 16.56 -0.91 -32.64
N THR A 615 17.58 -1.10 -31.78
CA THR A 615 18.15 -2.42 -31.52
C THR A 615 17.66 -3.01 -30.20
N CYS A 616 17.55 -4.33 -30.16
CA CYS A 616 17.01 -5.12 -29.07
C CYS A 616 18.00 -6.26 -28.74
N GLY A 617 19.24 -5.90 -28.44
CA GLY A 617 20.31 -6.87 -28.19
C GLY A 617 20.93 -7.43 -29.46
N GLY A 618 21.50 -8.64 -29.37
CA GLY A 618 22.22 -9.35 -30.44
C GLY A 618 22.25 -10.86 -30.17
N GLU A 619 22.97 -11.63 -30.99
CA GLU A 619 23.15 -13.08 -30.77
C GLU A 619 23.87 -13.33 -29.43
N ASP A 620 23.13 -13.84 -28.44
CA ASP A 620 23.56 -13.95 -27.04
C ASP A 620 24.10 -12.63 -26.44
N ARG A 621 23.56 -11.49 -26.89
CA ARG A 621 23.90 -10.16 -26.37
C ARG A 621 22.68 -9.39 -25.88
N ILE A 622 22.74 -8.90 -24.65
CA ILE A 622 21.65 -8.12 -24.06
C ILE A 622 22.04 -6.64 -23.99
N GLN A 623 21.11 -5.78 -24.37
CA GLN A 623 21.27 -4.34 -24.25
C GLN A 623 20.68 -3.86 -22.92
N ILE A 624 21.47 -3.19 -22.08
CA ILE A 624 21.10 -2.84 -20.71
C ILE A 624 20.92 -1.33 -20.56
N TYR A 625 19.83 -0.93 -19.91
CA TYR A 625 19.45 0.44 -19.64
C TYR A 625 19.42 0.68 -18.13
N ASP A 626 20.03 1.77 -17.71
CA ASP A 626 20.00 2.26 -16.34
C ASP A 626 18.81 3.21 -16.15
N LEU A 627 17.78 2.72 -15.45
CA LEU A 627 16.53 3.42 -15.25
C LEU A 627 16.62 4.46 -14.13
N ILE A 628 17.66 4.40 -13.30
CA ILE A 628 17.92 5.40 -12.25
C ILE A 628 18.97 6.43 -12.67
N LYS A 629 19.70 6.19 -13.77
CA LYS A 629 20.65 7.15 -14.35
C LYS A 629 19.96 8.44 -14.77
N VAL A 630 20.36 9.54 -14.15
CA VAL A 630 19.96 10.88 -14.58
C VAL A 630 20.59 11.15 -15.95
N VAL A 631 19.76 11.31 -16.98
CA VAL A 631 20.23 11.69 -18.32
C VAL A 631 20.09 13.18 -18.47
N HIS A 632 21.22 13.87 -18.46
CA HIS A 632 21.32 15.23 -18.97
C HIS A 632 21.17 15.18 -20.50
N THR A 633 19.93 15.11 -20.98
CA THR A 633 19.65 15.65 -22.30
C THR A 633 19.64 17.14 -22.11
N ILE A 634 20.57 17.86 -22.75
CA ILE A 634 20.47 19.31 -22.90
C ILE A 634 19.28 19.55 -23.84
N ASN A 635 18.07 19.35 -23.32
CA ASN A 635 16.84 19.82 -23.90
C ASN A 635 16.62 21.19 -23.28
N SER A 636 16.43 22.18 -24.14
CA SER A 636 16.28 23.60 -23.83
C SER A 636 15.05 23.98 -22.97
N ASN A 637 14.46 23.03 -22.23
CA ASN A 637 13.20 23.18 -21.50
C ASN A 637 13.25 22.68 -20.03
N GLU A 638 14.42 22.53 -19.40
CA GLU A 638 14.45 22.69 -17.93
C GLU A 638 14.21 24.18 -17.64
N THR A 639 13.08 24.48 -17.03
CA THR A 639 12.88 25.81 -16.45
C THR A 639 13.63 25.81 -15.13
N ILE A 640 14.72 26.57 -15.10
CA ILE A 640 15.37 26.95 -13.85
C ILE A 640 14.31 27.68 -13.02
N ASP A 641 13.79 26.99 -12.00
CA ASP A 641 12.69 27.52 -11.19
C ASP A 641 13.23 28.52 -10.15
N LEU A 642 14.39 28.20 -9.58
CA LEU A 642 15.03 29.06 -8.58
C LEU A 642 16.54 28.99 -8.66
N VAL A 643 17.19 30.13 -8.93
CA VAL A 643 18.64 30.31 -8.81
C VAL A 643 18.93 31.53 -7.98
N ASP A 644 19.85 31.37 -7.02
CA ASP A 644 20.41 32.49 -6.27
C ASP A 644 21.92 32.31 -6.13
N GLU A 645 22.67 33.19 -6.79
CA GLU A 645 24.12 33.28 -6.69
C GLU A 645 24.58 34.07 -5.46
N PHE A 646 23.65 34.67 -4.71
CA PHE A 646 23.91 35.50 -3.54
C PHE A 646 24.76 36.75 -3.79
N ASN A 647 24.67 37.30 -5.01
CA ASN A 647 25.17 38.65 -5.31
C ASN A 647 24.50 39.71 -4.42
N THR A 648 23.24 39.48 -4.05
CA THR A 648 22.44 40.26 -3.08
C THR A 648 21.53 39.32 -2.29
N LEU A 649 21.08 39.72 -1.10
CA LEU A 649 20.15 38.91 -0.31
C LEU A 649 18.69 39.20 -0.74
N ASN A 650 18.12 38.33 -1.57
CA ASN A 650 16.80 38.51 -2.19
C ASN A 650 15.61 38.24 -1.24
N LEU A 651 15.39 39.13 -0.27
CA LEU A 651 14.36 38.96 0.76
C LEU A 651 12.91 39.21 0.30
N GLU A 652 12.72 39.85 -0.85
CA GLU A 652 11.38 40.18 -1.36
C GLU A 652 10.81 39.09 -2.26
N SER A 653 11.67 38.27 -2.86
CA SER A 653 11.30 37.35 -3.95
C SER A 653 11.66 35.89 -3.71
N ILE A 654 12.69 35.59 -2.92
CA ILE A 654 13.17 34.21 -2.71
C ILE A 654 13.16 33.85 -1.23
N TRP A 655 13.76 34.68 -0.39
CA TRP A 655 14.07 34.33 0.99
C TRP A 655 13.22 35.10 1.99
N SER A 656 12.81 34.43 3.05
CA SER A 656 12.30 35.05 4.27
C SER A 656 13.20 34.66 5.45
N HIS A 657 13.33 35.54 6.43
CA HIS A 657 13.91 35.17 7.73
C HIS A 657 12.89 34.38 8.55
N ASP A 658 13.30 33.24 9.09
CA ASP A 658 12.51 32.48 10.06
C ASP A 658 12.82 33.00 11.47
N ILE A 659 11.96 33.88 12.01
CA ILE A 659 12.23 34.65 13.24
C ILE A 659 11.53 34.03 14.44
N TYR A 660 12.27 33.37 15.31
CA TYR A 660 11.74 32.75 16.53
C TYR A 660 12.82 32.41 17.56
N ILE A 661 12.40 32.19 18.80
CA ILE A 661 13.21 31.60 19.87
C ILE A 661 13.11 30.07 19.74
N ALA A 662 14.22 29.36 19.59
CA ALA A 662 14.20 27.91 19.36
C ALA A 662 13.59 27.12 20.52
N GLN A 663 12.81 26.07 20.19
CA GLN A 663 12.06 25.22 21.13
C GLN A 663 12.01 23.76 20.64
N GLU A 664 11.03 22.97 21.10
CA GLU A 664 10.73 21.64 20.58
C GLU A 664 10.69 21.63 19.04
N PRO A 665 11.23 20.59 18.40
CA PRO A 665 11.76 19.35 19.00
C PRO A 665 13.25 19.44 19.41
N ASP A 666 14.02 20.37 18.86
CA ASP A 666 15.49 20.35 18.92
C ASP A 666 16.08 21.14 20.11
N TYR A 667 15.31 22.06 20.69
CA TYR A 667 15.67 22.86 21.87
C TYR A 667 17.03 23.57 21.77
N GLU A 668 17.33 24.11 20.59
CA GLU A 668 18.59 24.80 20.29
C GLU A 668 18.77 26.05 21.16
N PHE A 669 20.01 26.46 21.44
CA PHE A 669 20.30 27.58 22.35
C PHE A 669 20.35 28.94 21.62
N VAL A 670 19.53 29.08 20.57
CA VAL A 670 19.56 30.21 19.63
C VAL A 670 18.24 30.97 19.56
N ILE A 671 18.36 32.26 19.28
CA ILE A 671 17.29 33.12 18.76
C ILE A 671 17.57 33.32 17.28
N TYR A 672 16.65 32.88 16.43
CA TYR A 672 16.69 33.22 15.01
C TYR A 672 16.08 34.60 14.78
N ASN A 673 16.81 35.47 14.09
CA ASN A 673 16.42 36.86 13.88
C ASN A 673 16.87 37.35 12.49
N ASN A 674 16.32 38.49 12.06
CA ASN A 674 16.63 39.15 10.78
C ASN A 674 17.76 40.19 10.87
N SER A 675 18.63 40.07 11.87
CA SER A 675 19.74 40.99 12.09
C SER A 675 20.80 40.88 10.97
N GLU A 676 21.20 42.02 10.39
CA GLU A 676 22.28 42.11 9.40
C GLU A 676 23.64 41.65 9.95
N LYS A 677 23.80 41.52 11.27
CA LYS A 677 25.00 40.94 11.87
C LYS A 677 25.06 39.42 11.74
N ASN A 678 23.92 38.80 11.45
CA ASN A 678 23.73 37.34 11.50
C ASN A 678 23.49 36.72 10.12
N SER A 679 22.94 37.47 9.17
CA SER A 679 22.85 37.08 7.76
C SER A 679 23.11 38.28 6.88
N PHE A 680 24.14 38.22 6.06
CA PHE A 680 24.54 39.29 5.14
C PHE A 680 25.31 38.72 3.96
N ILE A 681 25.42 39.51 2.89
CA ILE A 681 26.27 39.18 1.74
C ILE A 681 27.67 39.76 1.98
N LYS A 682 28.70 38.94 1.79
CA LYS A 682 30.10 39.39 1.82
C LYS A 682 30.84 38.70 0.68
N ASN A 683 31.49 39.48 -0.19
CA ASN A 683 32.23 38.99 -1.36
C ASN A 683 31.39 38.10 -2.30
N GLY A 684 30.11 38.42 -2.48
CA GLY A 684 29.18 37.62 -3.31
C GLY A 684 28.72 36.31 -2.66
N GLU A 685 29.01 36.12 -1.37
CA GLU A 685 28.62 34.91 -0.62
C GLU A 685 27.57 35.28 0.43
N LEU A 686 26.55 34.44 0.59
CA LEU A 686 25.70 34.50 1.79
C LEU A 686 26.49 34.01 2.98
N VAL A 687 26.60 34.85 4.01
CA VAL A 687 27.25 34.54 5.28
C VAL A 687 26.20 34.48 6.38
N ILE A 688 26.02 33.30 6.99
CA ILE A 688 25.22 33.13 8.21
C ILE A 688 26.16 32.93 9.40
N LYS A 689 26.08 33.85 10.37
CA LYS A 689 27.01 33.92 11.49
C LYS A 689 26.27 34.05 12.83
N PRO A 690 26.49 33.12 13.78
CA PRO A 690 26.03 33.30 15.15
C PRO A 690 26.74 34.46 15.85
N THR A 691 26.00 35.24 16.64
CA THR A 691 26.53 36.32 17.49
C THR A 691 26.03 36.15 18.92
N ILE A 692 26.68 36.81 19.86
CA ILE A 692 26.45 36.61 21.30
C ILE A 692 25.83 37.86 21.92
N LEU A 693 24.79 37.67 22.71
CA LEU A 693 24.14 38.73 23.47
C LEU A 693 24.96 39.14 24.70
N SER A 694 24.75 40.37 25.14
CA SER A 694 25.43 40.86 26.35
C SER A 694 24.98 40.10 27.60
N ASP A 695 25.93 39.88 28.52
CA ASP A 695 25.72 39.22 29.81
C ASP A 695 24.51 39.74 30.59
N ASN A 696 24.29 41.06 30.60
CA ASN A 696 23.20 41.68 31.33
C ASN A 696 21.84 41.34 30.69
N PHE A 697 21.75 41.41 29.36
CA PHE A 697 20.51 41.11 28.65
C PHE A 697 20.14 39.62 28.75
N VAL A 698 21.14 38.73 28.70
CA VAL A 698 20.91 37.28 28.87
C VAL A 698 20.28 36.96 30.23
N LYS A 699 20.75 37.62 31.30
CA LYS A 699 20.33 37.34 32.68
C LYS A 699 19.08 38.08 33.13
N ASN A 700 18.86 39.30 32.63
CA ASN A 700 17.85 40.21 33.14
C ASN A 700 16.92 40.78 32.05
N GLY A 701 17.09 40.35 30.80
CA GLY A 701 16.37 40.90 29.65
C GLY A 701 14.93 40.42 29.52
N CYS A 702 14.15 41.25 28.83
CA CYS A 702 12.84 40.93 28.28
C CYS A 702 12.97 40.98 26.76
N LEU A 703 12.74 39.85 26.08
CA LEU A 703 12.84 39.72 24.63
C LEU A 703 11.43 39.62 24.04
N VAL A 704 11.16 40.46 23.04
CA VAL A 704 9.98 40.37 22.19
C VAL A 704 10.46 40.50 20.75
N LEU A 705 10.22 39.48 19.93
CA LEU A 705 10.65 39.44 18.54
C LEU A 705 9.64 40.17 17.65
N LYS A 706 10.14 41.12 16.84
CA LYS A 706 9.34 41.79 15.81
C LYS A 706 9.29 40.90 14.57
N GLY A 707 8.10 40.64 14.03
CA GLY A 707 7.93 39.79 12.85
C GLY A 707 8.13 38.30 13.14
N CYS A 708 7.78 37.84 14.36
CA CYS A 708 7.90 36.43 14.74
C CYS A 708 7.13 35.53 13.76
N THR A 709 7.73 34.41 13.37
CA THR A 709 7.14 33.43 12.45
C THR A 709 6.35 32.32 13.14
N LYS A 710 6.32 32.33 14.49
CA LYS A 710 5.48 31.44 15.30
C LYS A 710 4.23 32.17 15.79
N TYR A 711 3.29 31.45 16.39
CA TYR A 711 2.03 32.02 16.88
C TYR A 711 2.29 33.16 17.89
N ASP A 712 1.59 34.29 17.69
CA ASP A 712 1.69 35.45 18.57
C ASP A 712 1.35 35.09 20.03
N GLY A 713 2.18 35.58 20.95
CA GLY A 713 2.06 35.29 22.39
C GLY A 713 2.63 33.94 22.82
N SER A 714 3.13 33.11 21.90
CA SER A 714 3.89 31.92 22.27
C SER A 714 5.24 32.27 22.91
N SER A 715 5.79 31.33 23.67
CA SER A 715 7.16 31.40 24.18
C SER A 715 8.22 31.46 23.06
N GLY A 716 7.82 31.21 21.80
CA GLY A 716 8.69 31.30 20.62
C GLY A 716 8.85 32.73 20.12
N CYS A 717 8.01 33.67 20.56
CA CYS A 717 8.01 35.06 20.11
C CYS A 717 8.38 36.05 21.21
N SER A 718 8.24 35.64 22.48
CA SER A 718 8.62 36.46 23.62
C SER A 718 9.11 35.61 24.79
N MET A 719 10.09 36.14 25.53
CA MET A 719 10.65 35.48 26.69
C MET A 719 11.21 36.52 27.67
N ASN A 720 11.03 36.27 28.96
CA ASN A 720 11.65 37.06 30.02
C ASN A 720 12.64 36.19 30.78
N ALA A 721 13.83 36.74 31.04
CA ALA A 721 14.79 36.09 31.90
C ALA A 721 14.24 35.99 33.33
N SER A 722 14.37 34.84 33.96
CA SER A 722 13.99 34.62 35.36
C SER A 722 14.86 33.55 36.02
N SER A 723 15.64 33.96 37.03
CA SER A 723 16.53 33.08 37.80
C SER A 723 17.48 32.26 36.90
N TYR A 724 17.26 30.95 36.76
CA TYR A 724 18.05 30.07 35.90
C TYR A 724 17.54 29.96 34.46
N ASN A 725 16.32 30.45 34.18
CA ASN A 725 15.76 30.55 32.83
C ASN A 725 16.27 31.85 32.19
N ILE A 726 17.46 31.80 31.61
CA ILE A 726 18.07 32.92 30.90
C ILE A 726 17.50 33.05 29.47
N ILE A 727 17.60 34.24 28.87
CA ILE A 727 17.36 34.38 27.42
C ILE A 727 18.44 33.57 26.67
N PRO A 728 18.10 32.84 25.59
CA PRO A 728 19.11 32.14 24.81
C PRO A 728 20.21 33.12 24.36
N PRO A 729 21.48 32.83 24.68
CA PRO A 729 22.52 33.84 24.59
C PRO A 729 23.02 34.06 23.17
N ILE A 730 22.64 33.19 22.23
CA ILE A 730 23.10 33.22 20.85
C ILE A 730 21.99 33.77 19.96
N VAL A 731 22.33 34.74 19.12
CA VAL A 731 21.47 35.16 18.00
C VAL A 731 22.07 34.59 16.73
N SER A 732 21.26 33.97 15.89
CA SER A 732 21.66 33.46 14.58
C SER A 732 20.61 33.83 13.53
N SER A 733 20.77 33.33 12.31
CA SER A 733 19.82 33.49 11.22
C SER A 733 19.48 32.14 10.59
N ARG A 734 18.24 32.02 10.13
CA ARG A 734 17.71 30.91 9.34
C ARG A 734 16.88 31.52 8.22
N LEU A 735 17.26 31.23 6.98
CA LEU A 735 16.56 31.67 5.79
C LEU A 735 15.71 30.54 5.25
N ILE A 736 14.47 30.85 4.90
CA ILE A 736 13.50 29.90 4.37
C ILE A 736 12.85 30.43 3.09
N THR A 737 12.48 29.56 2.18
CA THR A 737 11.72 29.97 0.97
C THR A 737 10.20 29.89 1.16
N LYS A 738 9.72 29.38 2.31
CA LYS A 738 8.31 29.02 2.59
C LYS A 738 7.26 30.03 2.14
N ASN A 739 7.53 31.33 2.30
CA ASN A 739 6.57 32.39 1.98
C ASN A 739 6.58 32.84 0.51
N HIS A 740 7.58 32.40 -0.26
CA HIS A 740 7.77 32.82 -1.66
C HIS A 740 7.67 31.64 -2.63
N ARG A 741 8.29 30.51 -2.25
CA ARG A 741 8.44 29.31 -3.08
C ARG A 741 8.48 28.03 -2.23
N SER A 742 7.63 27.09 -2.61
CA SER A 742 7.70 25.68 -2.24
C SER A 742 7.52 24.85 -3.51
N PHE A 743 8.04 23.63 -3.51
CA PHE A 743 8.00 22.76 -4.67
C PHE A 743 7.90 21.30 -4.25
N LEU A 744 7.32 20.51 -5.15
CA LEU A 744 7.20 19.07 -5.03
C LEU A 744 8.13 18.43 -6.06
N TYR A 745 9.05 17.59 -5.58
CA TYR A 745 10.07 16.91 -6.40
C TYR A 745 11.03 17.88 -7.12
N GLY A 746 12.11 17.33 -7.65
CA GLY A 746 13.10 18.09 -8.43
C GLY A 746 14.53 17.84 -8.00
N ASN A 747 15.42 18.69 -8.52
CA ASN A 747 16.85 18.63 -8.23
C ASN A 747 17.27 19.91 -7.52
N LEU A 748 17.88 19.77 -6.35
CA LEU A 748 18.45 20.87 -5.59
C LEU A 748 19.96 20.71 -5.50
N GLU A 749 20.69 21.72 -5.97
CA GLU A 749 22.13 21.86 -5.80
C GLU A 749 22.44 23.03 -4.86
N VAL A 750 23.28 22.75 -3.87
CA VAL A 750 23.77 23.72 -2.91
C VAL A 750 25.28 23.59 -2.78
N ILE A 751 26.02 24.66 -3.09
CA ILE A 751 27.47 24.70 -2.84
C ILE A 751 27.73 25.52 -1.58
N ALA A 752 28.24 24.88 -0.53
CA ALA A 752 28.40 25.50 0.77
C ALA A 752 29.69 25.08 1.48
N LYS A 753 30.18 25.99 2.33
CA LYS A 753 31.31 25.77 3.22
C LYS A 753 30.85 25.85 4.67
N PHE A 754 31.02 24.75 5.41
CA PHE A 754 30.45 24.59 6.74
C PHE A 754 31.28 25.33 7.81
N PRO A 755 30.65 25.87 8.87
CA PRO A 755 31.35 26.56 9.95
C PRO A 755 32.09 25.60 10.89
N THR A 756 33.24 26.06 11.38
CA THR A 756 33.99 25.50 12.51
C THR A 756 33.78 26.33 13.77
N GLY A 757 33.60 25.69 14.91
CA GLY A 757 33.49 26.30 16.23
C GLY A 757 32.74 25.36 17.17
N ASP A 758 33.16 25.33 18.43
CA ASP A 758 32.57 24.41 19.39
C ASP A 758 31.08 24.68 19.55
N TRP A 759 30.28 23.62 19.48
CA TRP A 759 28.82 23.64 19.64
C TRP A 759 28.03 24.28 18.49
N ILE A 760 28.66 24.64 17.37
CA ILE A 760 27.97 25.15 16.17
C ILE A 760 27.39 23.98 15.35
N VAL A 761 26.19 24.14 14.81
CA VAL A 761 25.51 23.12 13.97
C VAL A 761 24.89 23.79 12.74
N PRO A 762 25.52 23.75 11.56
CA PRO A 762 24.86 24.13 10.30
C PRO A 762 23.80 23.09 9.89
N GLU A 763 22.72 23.54 9.26
CA GLU A 763 21.73 22.65 8.62
C GLU A 763 21.29 23.25 7.28
N ILE A 764 21.37 22.43 6.23
CA ILE A 764 20.81 22.68 4.91
C ILE A 764 19.79 21.59 4.66
N ALA A 765 18.52 21.95 4.52
CA ALA A 765 17.44 20.98 4.39
C ALA A 765 16.26 21.48 3.54
N LEU A 766 15.52 20.55 2.97
CA LEU A 766 14.14 20.76 2.57
C LEU A 766 13.22 20.37 3.73
N ILE A 767 12.21 21.19 3.99
CA ILE A 767 11.23 21.00 5.06
C ILE A 767 9.83 20.93 4.46
N SER A 768 9.03 19.93 4.85
CA SER A 768 7.65 19.80 4.37
C SER A 768 6.80 20.97 4.87
N THR A 769 5.96 21.50 3.99
CA THR A 769 4.98 22.56 4.28
C THR A 769 3.87 22.07 5.21
N ASN A 770 3.50 20.78 5.12
CA ASN A 770 2.43 20.17 5.90
C ASN A 770 2.92 19.60 7.23
N ASN A 771 4.19 19.21 7.32
CA ASN A 771 4.78 18.70 8.55
C ASN A 771 6.26 19.08 8.67
N GLU A 772 6.56 20.13 9.45
CA GLU A 772 7.93 20.65 9.62
C GLU A 772 8.92 19.67 10.31
N GLN A 773 8.42 18.56 10.88
CA GLN A 773 9.25 17.48 11.43
C GLN A 773 9.83 16.59 10.32
N ASN A 774 9.18 16.53 9.16
CA ASN A 774 9.67 15.80 7.99
C ASN A 774 10.68 16.68 7.24
N LYS A 775 11.95 16.25 7.23
CA LYS A 775 13.05 17.01 6.61
C LYS A 775 13.94 16.12 5.75
N LEU A 776 14.25 16.57 4.54
CA LEU A 776 15.37 16.04 3.75
C LEU A 776 16.60 16.90 4.04
N VAL A 777 17.50 16.36 4.86
CA VAL A 777 18.72 17.04 5.27
C VAL A 777 19.79 16.77 4.23
N LEU A 778 20.12 17.78 3.42
CA LEU A 778 21.20 17.72 2.44
C LEU A 778 22.56 17.64 3.13
N GLY A 779 22.71 18.33 4.26
CA GLY A 779 23.94 18.29 5.03
C GLY A 779 23.80 18.98 6.39
N THR A 780 24.35 18.34 7.41
CA THR A 780 24.57 18.87 8.76
C THR A 780 25.82 18.26 9.38
N SER A 781 26.52 18.99 10.24
CA SER A 781 27.69 18.48 10.97
C SER A 781 27.84 19.22 12.30
N PHE A 782 28.77 18.79 13.16
CA PHE A 782 29.14 19.56 14.34
C PHE A 782 30.41 20.35 14.06
N GLY A 783 30.41 21.65 14.35
CA GLY A 783 31.53 22.57 14.09
C GLY A 783 32.78 22.30 14.92
N ASN A 784 32.70 21.44 15.93
CA ASN A 784 33.82 21.10 16.81
C ASN A 784 34.96 20.43 16.01
N LYS A 785 36.20 20.90 16.18
CA LYS A 785 37.38 20.33 15.49
C LYS A 785 37.74 18.92 15.95
N ASP A 786 37.68 18.68 17.25
CA ASP A 786 37.84 17.37 17.88
C ASP A 786 36.63 17.17 18.78
N LEU A 787 35.75 16.23 18.41
CA LEU A 787 34.55 15.90 19.16
C LEU A 787 34.38 14.39 19.20
N LYS A 788 34.36 13.85 20.41
CA LYS A 788 34.16 12.41 20.63
C LYS A 788 32.96 12.20 21.53
N CYS A 789 31.97 11.47 21.03
CA CYS A 789 30.77 11.09 21.77
C CYS A 789 30.76 9.57 21.91
N ASN A 790 30.79 9.05 23.14
CA ASN A 790 30.93 7.60 23.39
C ASN A 790 32.14 6.98 22.65
N SER A 791 33.26 7.70 22.60
CA SER A 791 34.49 7.33 21.87
C SER A 791 34.37 7.28 20.35
N ILE A 792 33.23 7.68 19.77
CA ILE A 792 33.03 7.81 18.32
C ILE A 792 33.33 9.25 17.92
N ASP A 793 34.10 9.42 16.85
CA ASP A 793 34.35 10.74 16.25
C ASP A 793 33.06 11.28 15.62
N GLU A 794 32.68 12.48 16.05
CA GLU A 794 31.53 13.24 15.57
C GLU A 794 31.94 14.68 15.22
N SER A 795 33.25 14.92 15.03
CA SER A 795 33.80 16.22 14.68
C SER A 795 33.31 16.76 13.33
N ILE A 796 33.76 17.95 12.99
CA ILE A 796 33.53 18.63 11.69
C ILE A 796 34.00 17.83 10.47
N SER A 797 34.69 16.70 10.65
CA SER A 797 35.04 15.76 9.58
C SER A 797 33.92 14.75 9.27
N VAL A 798 32.85 14.71 10.08
CA VAL A 798 31.69 13.83 9.90
C VAL A 798 30.47 14.63 9.44
N LEU A 799 30.10 14.45 8.19
CA LEU A 799 28.89 15.00 7.59
C LEU A 799 27.73 14.01 7.77
N LYS A 800 26.56 14.53 8.12
CA LYS A 800 25.30 13.78 8.22
C LYS A 800 24.31 14.33 7.20
N TYR A 801 23.61 13.45 6.53
CA TYR A 801 22.59 13.77 5.54
C TYR A 801 21.57 12.63 5.49
N GLY A 802 20.43 12.86 4.86
CA GLY A 802 19.37 11.87 4.76
C GLY A 802 18.04 12.41 5.25
N LEU A 803 17.24 11.55 5.86
CA LEU A 803 15.83 11.81 6.12
C LEU A 803 15.51 11.80 7.61
N LYS A 804 14.94 12.91 8.11
CA LYS A 804 14.27 13.00 9.40
C LYS A 804 12.75 12.89 9.18
N ILE A 805 12.10 12.02 9.94
CA ILE A 805 10.66 11.74 9.83
C ILE A 805 10.03 11.97 11.20
N ASP A 806 8.83 12.54 11.20
CA ASP A 806 8.00 12.65 12.39
C ASP A 806 7.75 11.28 13.04
N GLU A 807 7.90 11.21 14.37
CA GLU A 807 7.66 10.00 15.16
C GLU A 807 6.25 9.44 14.98
N GLN A 808 5.27 10.26 14.59
CA GLN A 808 3.90 9.82 14.30
C GLN A 808 3.81 8.77 13.18
N TYR A 809 4.79 8.71 12.28
CA TYR A 809 4.86 7.70 11.22
C TYR A 809 5.52 6.39 11.70
N HIS A 810 5.89 6.28 12.98
CA HIS A 810 6.57 5.14 13.59
C HIS A 810 7.80 4.64 12.82
N SER A 811 8.39 5.52 12.02
CA SER A 811 9.56 5.27 11.19
C SER A 811 10.77 5.96 11.85
N LYS A 812 11.90 5.26 11.88
CA LYS A 812 13.14 5.84 12.39
C LYS A 812 13.71 6.81 11.34
N PRO A 813 14.37 7.90 11.75
CA PRO A 813 15.12 8.73 10.83
C PRO A 813 16.20 7.89 10.12
N ILE A 814 16.35 8.08 8.82
CA ILE A 814 17.36 7.42 8.00
C ILE A 814 18.46 8.43 7.72
N MET A 815 19.41 8.53 8.65
CA MET A 815 20.56 9.42 8.53
C MET A 815 21.80 8.63 8.12
N MET A 816 22.44 9.06 7.05
CA MET A 816 23.71 8.56 6.57
C MET A 816 24.86 9.42 7.09
N LYS A 817 26.08 8.89 7.04
CA LYS A 817 27.31 9.59 7.43
C LYS A 817 28.33 9.50 6.30
N SER A 818 28.99 10.62 6.01
CA SER A 818 30.21 10.65 5.20
C SER A 818 31.34 11.23 6.04
N THR A 819 32.48 10.54 6.05
CA THR A 819 33.67 10.93 6.82
C THR A 819 34.77 11.33 5.87
N SER A 820 35.29 12.55 6.04
CA SER A 820 36.40 13.07 5.24
C SER A 820 37.70 13.11 6.04
N ALA A 821 38.83 12.94 5.36
CA ALA A 821 40.15 13.12 5.98
C ALA A 821 40.45 14.59 6.32
N ARG A 822 39.77 15.53 5.65
CA ARG A 822 39.82 16.96 5.94
C ARG A 822 38.46 17.43 6.48
N PRO A 823 38.43 18.39 7.42
CA PRO A 823 37.19 19.03 7.86
C PRO A 823 36.31 19.51 6.71
N TRP A 824 34.99 19.31 6.81
CA TRP A 824 34.00 19.87 5.87
C TRP A 824 33.93 21.40 5.88
N SER A 825 34.72 22.04 6.74
CA SER A 825 34.91 23.49 6.84
C SER A 825 36.12 24.02 6.09
N ASP A 826 36.97 23.17 5.51
CA ASP A 826 38.21 23.59 4.87
C ASP A 826 37.95 24.18 3.48
N ASP A 827 36.98 23.63 2.73
CA ASP A 827 36.65 24.06 1.36
C ASP A 827 35.13 24.12 1.13
N TYR A 828 34.73 24.55 -0.07
CA TYR A 828 33.37 24.44 -0.56
C TYR A 828 33.07 23.01 -0.99
N HIS A 829 31.85 22.57 -0.68
CA HIS A 829 31.33 21.25 -1.01
C HIS A 829 30.01 21.38 -1.75
N THR A 830 29.79 20.49 -2.71
CA THR A 830 28.57 20.45 -3.51
C THR A 830 27.63 19.40 -2.94
N PHE A 831 26.45 19.84 -2.50
CA PHE A 831 25.36 19.00 -1.99
C PHE A 831 24.23 18.99 -3.01
N GLU A 832 24.05 17.85 -3.66
CA GLU A 832 22.99 17.61 -4.63
C GLU A 832 21.93 16.68 -4.01
N LEU A 833 20.66 17.01 -4.23
CA LEU A 833 19.52 16.18 -3.90
C LEU A 833 18.65 16.03 -5.15
N SER A 834 18.50 14.79 -5.61
CA SER A 834 17.50 14.42 -6.60
C SER A 834 16.38 13.66 -5.90
N TRP A 835 15.17 14.18 -5.99
CA TRP A 835 14.04 13.65 -5.26
C TRP A 835 12.79 13.56 -6.14
N SER A 836 12.17 12.38 -6.13
CA SER A 836 10.89 12.08 -6.78
C SER A 836 9.98 11.30 -5.83
N ASN A 837 8.77 10.94 -6.29
CA ASN A 837 7.90 9.99 -5.59
C ASN A 837 8.46 8.56 -5.52
N TYR A 838 9.48 8.21 -6.32
CA TYR A 838 10.04 6.86 -6.36
C TYR A 838 11.39 6.72 -5.63
N ASN A 839 12.21 7.76 -5.63
CA ASN A 839 13.56 7.70 -5.09
C ASN A 839 14.03 9.03 -4.50
N ILE A 840 15.01 8.91 -3.60
CA ILE A 840 15.70 10.02 -2.96
C ILE A 840 17.19 9.72 -3.07
N VAL A 841 17.91 10.55 -3.81
CA VAL A 841 19.34 10.37 -4.07
C VAL A 841 20.06 11.62 -3.59
N PHE A 842 20.98 11.43 -2.65
CA PHE A 842 21.92 12.47 -2.23
C PHE A 842 23.21 12.28 -3.01
N LYS A 843 23.83 13.37 -3.45
CA LYS A 843 25.14 13.32 -4.06
C LYS A 843 26.04 14.40 -3.47
N ILE A 844 27.19 13.99 -2.93
CA ILE A 844 28.12 14.85 -2.19
C ILE A 844 29.45 14.82 -2.93
N ASP A 845 29.88 15.98 -3.41
CA ASP A 845 31.12 16.13 -4.20
C ASP A 845 31.26 15.12 -5.35
N GLY A 846 30.15 14.76 -6.00
CA GLY A 846 30.13 13.77 -7.09
C GLY A 846 29.71 12.35 -6.68
N GLU A 847 29.87 11.98 -5.40
CA GLU A 847 29.58 10.63 -4.91
C GLU A 847 28.09 10.45 -4.62
N SER A 848 27.46 9.48 -5.27
CA SER A 848 26.01 9.26 -5.18
C SER A 848 25.63 8.24 -4.11
N HIS A 849 24.62 8.60 -3.32
CA HIS A 849 24.11 7.85 -2.19
C HIS A 849 22.59 7.79 -2.26
N GLN A 850 22.06 6.68 -2.77
CA GLN A 850 20.62 6.44 -2.81
C GLN A 850 20.11 6.02 -1.43
N LEU A 851 19.06 6.69 -0.95
CA LEU A 851 18.39 6.32 0.28
C LEU A 851 17.55 5.05 0.06
N ASP A 852 17.66 4.06 0.96
CA ASP A 852 16.74 2.93 0.96
C ASP A 852 15.37 3.37 1.49
N THR A 853 14.44 3.60 0.56
CA THR A 853 13.08 4.04 0.82
C THR A 853 12.09 2.87 0.89
N SER A 854 12.53 1.62 0.80
CA SER A 854 11.67 0.45 0.62
C SER A 854 10.62 0.26 1.71
N ASN A 855 10.95 0.67 2.95
CA ASN A 855 10.12 0.60 4.15
C ASN A 855 9.48 1.93 4.55
N LEU A 856 9.63 2.98 3.72
CA LEU A 856 9.09 4.30 4.01
C LEU A 856 7.79 4.53 3.23
N PRO A 857 6.77 5.13 3.84
CA PRO A 857 5.56 5.52 3.13
C PRO A 857 5.82 6.81 2.34
N LEU A 858 6.52 6.69 1.19
CA LEU A 858 6.95 7.86 0.40
C LEU A 858 5.78 8.77 0.04
N ASP A 859 4.66 8.20 -0.43
CA ASP A 859 3.43 8.94 -0.76
C ASP A 859 2.85 9.76 0.42
N LEU A 860 3.14 9.41 1.68
CA LEU A 860 2.61 10.12 2.86
C LEU A 860 3.58 11.17 3.40
N ILE A 861 4.88 10.98 3.16
CA ILE A 861 5.93 11.87 3.68
C ILE A 861 6.29 12.91 2.61
N PHE A 862 6.33 12.50 1.35
CA PHE A 862 6.94 13.23 0.24
C PHE A 862 5.96 13.66 -0.86
N ASP A 863 4.68 13.33 -0.78
CA ASP A 863 3.68 13.82 -1.74
C ASP A 863 3.09 15.18 -1.30
N SER A 864 3.94 16.05 -0.75
CA SER A 864 3.60 17.39 -0.30
C SER A 864 4.71 18.36 -0.67
N ASP A 865 4.39 19.63 -0.82
CA ASP A 865 5.37 20.68 -1.10
C ASP A 865 6.42 20.80 0.01
N TYR A 866 7.67 21.01 -0.40
CA TYR A 866 8.79 21.33 0.48
C TYR A 866 9.33 22.72 0.19
N TYR A 867 9.86 23.38 1.22
CA TYR A 867 10.59 24.63 1.09
C TYR A 867 12.03 24.46 1.57
N ILE A 868 12.92 25.29 1.05
CA ILE A 868 14.35 25.25 1.42
C ILE A 868 14.54 25.98 2.74
N SER A 869 15.34 25.41 3.64
CA SER A 869 15.79 26.01 4.89
C SER A 869 17.30 25.93 5.00
N ILE A 870 17.94 27.08 5.22
CA ILE A 870 19.39 27.20 5.44
C ILE A 870 19.62 27.98 6.73
N GLY A 871 20.33 27.40 7.69
CA GLY A 871 20.59 28.08 8.95
C GLY A 871 21.76 27.51 9.73
N VAL A 872 22.14 28.23 10.78
CA VAL A 872 23.17 27.80 11.73
C VAL A 872 22.58 27.86 13.14
N SER A 873 22.52 26.72 13.81
CA SER A 873 22.16 26.65 15.23
C SER A 873 23.39 26.46 16.12
N VAL A 874 23.17 26.56 17.43
CA VAL A 874 24.22 26.41 18.44
C VAL A 874 23.65 25.66 19.64
N GLY A 875 24.43 24.70 20.15
CA GLY A 875 24.07 23.88 21.30
C GLY A 875 22.83 23.04 21.03
N GLY A 876 21.98 22.90 22.03
CA GLY A 876 20.73 22.14 21.95
C GLY A 876 20.66 20.95 22.90
N MET A 877 19.43 20.49 23.17
CA MET A 877 19.19 19.33 24.04
C MET A 877 19.18 18.00 23.27
N THR A 878 19.04 18.02 21.96
CA THR A 878 19.02 16.81 21.11
C THR A 878 20.26 16.67 20.24
N ASN A 879 20.89 17.79 19.85
CA ASN A 879 22.02 17.80 18.92
C ASN A 879 23.23 17.03 19.47
N PHE A 880 23.62 17.29 20.72
CA PHE A 880 24.83 16.70 21.31
C PHE A 880 24.44 15.67 22.39
N PRO A 881 24.79 14.39 22.24
CA PRO A 881 24.60 13.39 23.30
C PRO A 881 25.31 13.79 24.61
N ASP A 882 24.86 13.24 25.74
CA ASP A 882 25.57 13.39 27.00
C ASP A 882 26.87 12.58 27.00
N GLY A 883 27.90 13.11 27.67
CA GLY A 883 29.23 12.47 27.74
C GLY A 883 30.17 12.79 26.57
N CYS A 884 29.77 13.64 25.63
CA CYS A 884 30.67 14.11 24.58
C CYS A 884 31.84 14.93 25.15
N LEU A 885 33.03 14.75 24.55
CA LEU A 885 34.24 15.49 24.83
C LEU A 885 34.62 16.31 23.59
N SER A 886 34.76 17.63 23.73
CA SER A 886 35.34 18.48 22.70
C SER A 886 36.72 18.97 23.11
N ASN A 887 37.73 18.71 22.27
CA ASN A 887 39.14 19.00 22.57
C ASN A 887 39.55 18.45 23.97
N GLY A 888 39.07 17.25 24.31
CA GLY A 888 39.27 16.61 25.61
C GLY A 888 38.46 17.17 26.79
N ARG A 889 37.66 18.23 26.59
CA ARG A 889 36.81 18.81 27.63
C ARG A 889 35.38 18.31 27.53
N SER A 890 34.78 17.99 28.67
CA SER A 890 33.40 17.53 28.71
C SER A 890 32.41 18.62 28.29
N LYS A 891 31.37 18.21 27.55
CA LYS A 891 30.19 19.01 27.24
C LYS A 891 29.66 19.70 28.52
N PRO A 892 29.45 21.03 28.51
CA PRO A 892 29.17 21.78 29.73
C PRO A 892 27.73 21.69 30.25
N TRP A 893 26.81 21.11 29.47
CA TRP A 893 25.43 20.88 29.87
C TRP A 893 25.03 19.42 29.74
N LYS A 894 24.00 19.03 30.49
CA LYS A 894 23.33 17.73 30.38
C LYS A 894 22.00 17.92 29.64
N ASN A 895 21.64 16.99 28.75
CA ASN A 895 20.40 17.07 27.99
C ASN A 895 19.18 17.03 28.91
N PHE A 896 18.20 17.88 28.62
CA PHE A 896 16.95 18.04 29.38
C PHE A 896 17.13 18.45 30.86
N ASP A 897 18.33 18.89 31.27
CA ASP A 897 18.53 19.48 32.60
C ASP A 897 17.95 20.91 32.65
N THR A 898 17.24 21.22 33.73
CA THR A 898 16.64 22.55 33.98
C THR A 898 17.62 23.72 33.86
N LYS A 899 18.93 23.49 34.03
CA LYS A 899 19.98 24.51 33.95
C LYS A 899 20.87 24.34 32.71
N ALA A 900 20.47 23.55 31.72
CA ALA A 900 21.29 23.25 30.56
C ALA A 900 21.78 24.51 29.82
N LEU A 901 20.86 25.40 29.43
CA LEU A 901 21.16 26.67 28.77
C LEU A 901 22.06 27.57 29.62
N LEU A 902 21.81 27.64 30.94
CA LEU A 902 22.63 28.42 31.87
C LEU A 902 24.04 27.85 32.00
N ASN A 903 24.21 26.53 32.04
CA ASN A 903 25.52 25.89 32.15
C ASN A 903 26.32 26.05 30.86
N PHE A 904 25.67 25.91 29.69
CA PHE A 904 26.25 26.29 28.40
C PHE A 904 26.77 27.73 28.41
N TRP A 905 25.96 28.68 28.91
CA TRP A 905 26.35 30.09 28.99
C TRP A 905 27.48 30.37 29.99
N LYS A 906 27.48 29.70 31.14
CA LYS A 906 28.56 29.84 32.14
C LYS A 906 29.91 29.37 31.59
N ASP A 907 29.90 28.37 30.73
CA ASP A 907 31.11 27.81 30.11
C ASP A 907 31.64 28.63 28.92
N ARG A 908 30.98 29.73 28.54
CA ARG A 908 31.30 30.49 27.31
C ARG A 908 32.75 30.86 27.10
N TYR A 909 33.49 31.18 28.16
CA TYR A 909 34.89 31.54 28.05
C TYR A 909 35.79 30.41 27.54
N ASN A 910 35.30 29.16 27.58
CA ASN A 910 36.04 27.99 27.12
C ASN A 910 35.78 27.67 25.64
N TRP A 911 34.56 27.91 25.14
CA TRP A 911 34.21 27.60 23.75
C TRP A 911 34.23 28.83 22.83
N ILE A 912 34.06 30.05 23.35
CA ILE A 912 34.02 31.27 22.52
C ILE A 912 35.32 31.53 21.75
N SER A 913 36.47 31.13 22.31
CA SER A 913 37.77 31.28 21.66
C SER A 913 37.94 30.36 20.45
N THR A 914 37.10 29.34 20.32
CA THR A 914 37.06 28.47 19.12
C THR A 914 36.29 29.11 17.99
N TRP A 915 35.46 30.11 18.29
CA TRP A 915 34.68 30.85 17.29
C TRP A 915 35.52 32.00 16.73
N ASN A 916 35.57 32.12 15.41
CA ASN A 916 36.18 33.26 14.74
C ASN A 916 35.37 33.66 13.50
N ASP A 917 35.52 34.93 13.12
CA ASP A 917 34.66 35.59 12.14
C ASP A 917 34.70 34.99 10.72
N GLU A 918 35.78 34.29 10.37
CA GLU A 918 35.94 33.71 9.03
C GLU A 918 35.53 32.24 8.96
N LYS A 919 35.83 31.47 10.01
CA LYS A 919 35.62 30.02 10.03
C LYS A 919 34.32 29.62 10.70
N SER A 920 33.74 30.44 11.55
CA SER A 920 32.52 30.10 12.31
C SER A 920 31.22 30.55 11.63
N SER A 921 31.30 30.93 10.36
CA SER A 921 30.15 31.29 9.54
C SER A 921 29.90 30.25 8.46
N LEU A 922 28.63 29.88 8.26
CA LEU A 922 28.22 29.13 7.07
C LEU A 922 28.28 30.06 5.87
N LYS A 923 28.98 29.65 4.82
CA LYS A 923 29.09 30.40 3.57
C LYS A 923 28.47 29.61 2.43
N LYS A 924 27.65 30.27 1.61
CA LYS A 924 27.05 29.68 0.41
C LYS A 924 27.43 30.49 -0.81
N CYS A 925 27.86 29.81 -1.85
CA CYS A 925 28.17 30.37 -3.16
C CYS A 925 27.33 29.57 -4.15
N GLN A 926 26.23 30.14 -4.67
CA GLN A 926 25.31 29.48 -5.60
C GLN A 926 24.33 28.42 -5.03
N MET A 927 23.06 28.63 -5.36
CA MET A 927 21.96 27.67 -5.30
C MET A 927 21.37 27.50 -6.69
N ILE A 928 21.12 26.26 -7.10
CA ILE A 928 20.35 25.97 -8.30
C ILE A 928 19.26 24.95 -7.95
N ASN A 929 18.01 25.28 -8.25
CA ASN A 929 16.89 24.35 -8.22
C ASN A 929 16.31 24.25 -9.64
N SER A 930 16.18 23.02 -10.15
CA SER A 930 15.46 22.76 -11.39
C SER A 930 14.25 21.87 -11.13
N ILE A 931 13.12 22.26 -11.72
CA ILE A 931 11.87 21.49 -11.68
C ILE A 931 11.65 20.88 -13.06
N ASN A 932 11.29 19.61 -13.10
CA ASN A 932 10.82 18.97 -14.33
C ASN A 932 9.40 19.46 -14.64
N SER A 933 9.26 20.35 -15.62
CA SER A 933 7.98 20.93 -16.05
C SER A 933 7.05 19.94 -16.80
N ASN A 934 7.15 18.63 -16.56
CA ASN A 934 6.37 17.60 -17.25
C ASN A 934 5.51 16.74 -16.30
N GLU A 935 5.34 17.13 -15.03
CA GLU A 935 4.46 16.42 -14.08
C GLU A 935 3.26 17.25 -13.59
N THR A 936 2.98 18.40 -14.19
CA THR A 936 1.75 19.16 -13.97
C THR A 936 1.01 19.39 -15.29
N ASP A 937 0.18 18.41 -15.66
CA ASP A 937 -1.04 18.59 -16.45
C ASP A 937 -2.04 17.47 -16.12
#